data_AF-A0A8J1VM00-F1
#
_entry.id   AF-A0A8J1VM00-F1
#
_cell.length_a   1.000
_cell.length_b   1.000
_cell.length_c   1.000
_cell.angle_alpha   90.00
_cell.angle_beta   90.00
_cell.angle_gamma   90.00
#
_symmetry.space_group_name_H-M   'P 1'
#
loop_
_entity.id
_entity.type
_entity.pdbx_description
1 polymer ?
#
loop_
_entity_poly.entity_id
_entity_poly.type
_entity_poly.pdbx_seq_one_letter_code
_entity_poly.pdbx_strand_id
1 'polypeptide(L)'
;MSSVPTSEDIHPFLKGNFAPVDNEYISYPCEVVQGEIPVELLGGQYIRNGGNPVYPPTKGRHYHWFDGDGMLHGVLFPNSIHAPPLYTNRHLATPSLALTLLLLRSPIPSIALLISPLSSLHRIVAAIIQSFFIALRARMGVLSVANTSVIWWGQGLGREAEEEAAVEASMIVVPEEMLGASSSSPRRHSISTLREYPKDHRLLATCESGPPMEVRVPELETVGWDLLDESYTGESLATRRGKWAWWQRWTLPRIQEDWMTAHPRIDPIDGSLIFYSSNMFEAPHVRYSVIDRNGRHLVWKEPINIGRAKMMHDFAATRTHSILLNLPLTLSPKNLFSTRPVPLIHFERSLPSDFVVFPRLLRSSVTPQEPIHFAETEPSLIFHTANAWNEYSGSTLQAINMLSCRFKSAKLVYAAGAVEVPKVEKIVGDGDIVRLYYHRFVMPSNCDAPLSSNNGVISHSFPLTSIPFEFPMVPSDLGMSACQYVYGCTMRSGSFDERLGGAAKVDCLVKIDVQTLIRRGRERGEGKSATPVDERSSSQILHAWSKGVEGPVAIFSFPQGLIAQEARFVPRQGRELDEDDGYLLSYIYDEKYLLPDGTPSASADAGSELWVIDAKRMGHGMDSVVCRIKLPQRVPYGLHGTWLPPSLTRHQRVPGPLPEQPLLQDKIARSRLLFAASILFSRPTYREKSTFESMLLALLWPASIGVLALSVLEGVSYWIRHEAVIGDALDWSHLNTTASNMLDSDSLHSPSPWILSVSVLLVILVIIFRSTLRPRHAMLPPLHDI
;
A
#
# COMPACT_ATOMS: atom_id res chain seq x y z
N MET A 1 -15.27 -26.08 24.27
CA MET A 1 -14.73 -26.43 22.93
C MET A 1 -15.36 -25.48 21.92
N SER A 2 -14.65 -24.44 21.45
CA SER A 2 -15.17 -23.59 20.37
C SER A 2 -14.94 -24.31 19.04
N SER A 3 -16.02 -24.59 18.32
CA SER A 3 -16.01 -25.17 16.99
C SER A 3 -15.10 -24.37 16.05
N VAL A 4 -14.22 -25.07 15.32
CA VAL A 4 -13.48 -24.51 14.18
C VAL A 4 -14.47 -23.84 13.23
N PRO A 5 -14.24 -22.58 12.80
CA PRO A 5 -15.16 -21.89 11.89
C PRO A 5 -15.32 -22.70 10.60
N THR A 6 -16.55 -22.84 10.13
CA THR A 6 -16.82 -23.51 8.85
C THR A 6 -16.36 -22.61 7.71
N SER A 7 -15.99 -23.18 6.56
CA SER A 7 -15.52 -22.36 5.42
C SER A 7 -16.49 -21.23 5.08
N GLU A 8 -17.81 -21.44 5.11
CA GLU A 8 -18.83 -20.42 4.85
C GLU A 8 -18.73 -19.17 5.76
N ASP A 9 -18.05 -19.25 6.90
CA ASP A 9 -17.88 -18.16 7.86
C ASP A 9 -16.72 -17.21 7.53
N ILE A 10 -15.82 -17.60 6.62
CA ILE A 10 -14.61 -16.85 6.26
C ILE A 10 -14.91 -15.90 5.10
N HIS A 11 -14.48 -14.65 5.22
CA HIS A 11 -14.64 -13.67 4.16
C HIS A 11 -13.95 -14.13 2.86
N PRO A 12 -14.54 -13.90 1.66
CA PRO A 12 -13.94 -14.37 0.41
C PRO A 12 -12.49 -13.92 0.17
N PHE A 13 -12.18 -12.67 0.54
CA PHE A 13 -10.82 -12.10 0.50
C PHE A 13 -9.92 -12.50 1.67
N LEU A 14 -10.27 -13.58 2.38
CA LEU A 14 -9.44 -14.25 3.38
C LEU A 14 -9.37 -15.76 3.11
N LYS A 15 -9.84 -16.20 1.94
CA LYS A 15 -9.82 -17.59 1.46
C LYS A 15 -8.91 -17.74 0.24
N GLY A 16 -8.61 -18.98 -0.11
CA GLY A 16 -7.75 -19.29 -1.24
C GLY A 16 -6.40 -18.57 -1.12
N ASN A 17 -5.86 -18.09 -2.23
CA ASN A 17 -4.63 -17.32 -2.19
C ASN A 17 -4.78 -15.88 -1.62
N PHE A 18 -5.99 -15.45 -1.23
CA PHE A 18 -6.15 -14.22 -0.42
C PHE A 18 -5.93 -14.45 1.07
N ALA A 19 -5.92 -15.70 1.53
CA ALA A 19 -5.67 -15.99 2.93
C ALA A 19 -4.34 -15.35 3.37
N PRO A 20 -4.24 -14.85 4.62
CA PRO A 20 -2.99 -14.30 5.12
C PRO A 20 -1.92 -15.39 5.25
N VAL A 21 -0.65 -14.97 5.27
CA VAL A 21 0.49 -15.79 5.69
C VAL A 21 1.11 -15.21 6.96
N ASP A 22 1.50 -16.09 7.88
CA ASP A 22 1.98 -15.68 9.20
C ASP A 22 3.51 -15.70 9.29
N ASN A 23 4.19 -16.44 8.42
CA ASN A 23 5.63 -16.69 8.48
C ASN A 23 6.41 -15.59 7.77
N GLU A 24 7.44 -15.08 8.44
CA GLU A 24 8.45 -14.17 7.86
C GLU A 24 9.74 -14.95 7.60
N TYR A 25 10.25 -14.84 6.38
CA TYR A 25 11.53 -15.41 5.97
C TYR A 25 12.48 -14.26 5.66
N ILE A 26 13.75 -14.38 6.04
CA ILE A 26 14.80 -13.40 5.76
C ILE A 26 15.89 -14.11 4.96
N SER A 27 16.11 -13.64 3.73
CA SER A 27 17.17 -14.15 2.84
C SER A 27 17.18 -15.67 2.70
N TYR A 28 15.98 -16.27 2.58
CA TYR A 28 15.82 -17.71 2.46
C TYR A 28 16.24 -18.18 1.05
N PRO A 29 17.16 -19.15 0.92
CA PRO A 29 17.61 -19.63 -0.39
C PRO A 29 16.49 -20.39 -1.11
N CYS A 30 16.21 -19.98 -2.35
CA CYS A 30 15.20 -20.58 -3.20
C CYS A 30 15.81 -21.50 -4.25
N GLU A 31 15.08 -22.56 -4.58
CA GLU A 31 15.44 -23.51 -5.62
C GLU A 31 15.00 -22.99 -7.00
N VAL A 32 15.89 -23.05 -7.98
CA VAL A 32 15.54 -22.86 -9.40
C VAL A 32 15.05 -24.20 -9.93
N VAL A 33 13.74 -24.34 -10.16
CA VAL A 33 13.12 -25.61 -10.57
C VAL A 33 13.15 -25.85 -12.08
N GLN A 34 13.36 -24.79 -12.86
CA GLN A 34 13.46 -24.87 -14.32
C GLN A 34 14.27 -23.70 -14.86
N GLY A 35 15.14 -23.98 -15.84
CA GLY A 35 15.86 -22.96 -16.60
C GLY A 35 17.03 -22.33 -15.85
N GLU A 36 17.50 -21.18 -16.35
CA GLU A 36 18.66 -20.46 -15.82
C GLU A 36 18.30 -19.00 -15.54
N ILE A 37 18.85 -18.45 -14.45
CA ILE A 37 18.64 -17.04 -14.07
C ILE A 37 19.33 -16.14 -15.11
N PRO A 38 18.62 -15.22 -15.78
CA PRO A 38 19.25 -14.26 -16.68
C PRO A 38 20.28 -13.39 -15.96
N VAL A 39 21.38 -13.08 -16.64
CA VAL A 39 22.49 -12.28 -16.09
C VAL A 39 22.04 -10.87 -15.68
N GLU A 40 21.01 -10.34 -16.34
CA GLU A 40 20.45 -9.01 -16.09
C GLU A 40 19.68 -8.92 -14.78
N LEU A 41 19.27 -10.07 -14.21
CA LEU A 41 18.67 -10.11 -12.88
C LEU A 41 19.73 -10.07 -11.78
N LEU A 42 20.97 -10.47 -12.04
CA LEU A 42 22.01 -10.65 -11.02
C LEU A 42 22.33 -9.35 -10.29
N GLY A 43 22.19 -9.37 -8.98
CA GLY A 43 22.32 -8.22 -8.09
C GLY A 43 21.03 -7.43 -7.88
N GLY A 44 19.99 -7.64 -8.69
CA GLY A 44 18.71 -6.93 -8.55
C GLY A 44 17.73 -7.61 -7.60
N GLN A 45 16.64 -6.92 -7.27
CA GLN A 45 15.60 -7.42 -6.38
C GLN A 45 14.21 -7.07 -6.91
N TYR A 46 13.34 -8.08 -7.05
CA TYR A 46 11.92 -7.87 -7.33
C TYR A 46 11.17 -7.82 -6.00
N ILE A 47 10.42 -6.74 -5.75
CA ILE A 47 9.69 -6.52 -4.49
C ILE A 47 8.23 -6.23 -4.80
N ARG A 48 7.30 -6.77 -4.02
CA ARG A 48 5.88 -6.49 -4.16
C ARG A 48 5.22 -6.26 -2.81
N ASN A 49 4.25 -5.36 -2.79
CA ASN A 49 3.43 -5.04 -1.62
C ASN A 49 2.03 -5.69 -1.72
N GLY A 50 1.34 -5.78 -0.60
CA GLY A 50 -0.02 -6.30 -0.51
C GLY A 50 -0.55 -6.29 0.92
N GLY A 51 -1.88 -6.38 1.04
CA GLY A 51 -2.55 -6.53 2.34
C GLY A 51 -2.46 -7.96 2.85
N ASN A 52 -1.94 -8.12 4.07
CA ASN A 52 -1.83 -9.38 4.80
C ASN A 52 -2.26 -9.14 6.26
N PRO A 53 -3.56 -9.28 6.58
CA PRO A 53 -4.06 -8.97 7.92
C PRO A 53 -3.51 -9.95 8.95
N VAL A 54 -2.82 -9.45 9.97
CA VAL A 54 -2.27 -10.28 11.05
C VAL A 54 -3.37 -10.83 11.96
N TYR A 55 -4.45 -10.07 12.14
CA TYR A 55 -5.67 -10.50 12.80
C TYR A 55 -6.85 -10.37 11.85
N PRO A 56 -7.12 -11.41 11.03
CA PRO A 56 -8.24 -11.40 10.11
C PRO A 56 -9.57 -11.18 10.85
N PRO A 57 -10.50 -10.39 10.29
CA PRO A 57 -11.77 -10.08 10.95
C PRO A 57 -12.63 -11.34 11.15
N THR A 58 -13.24 -11.45 12.32
CA THR A 58 -14.20 -12.51 12.65
C THR A 58 -15.52 -12.34 11.89
N LYS A 59 -16.29 -13.43 11.76
CA LYS A 59 -17.60 -13.48 11.11
C LYS A 59 -18.49 -12.27 11.46
N GLY A 60 -19.07 -11.64 10.44
CA GLY A 60 -20.01 -10.52 10.58
C GLY A 60 -19.40 -9.12 10.67
N ARG A 61 -18.06 -8.99 10.69
CA ARG A 61 -17.38 -7.69 10.57
C ARG A 61 -17.12 -7.37 9.09
N HIS A 62 -17.38 -6.11 8.70
CA HIS A 62 -17.01 -5.60 7.37
C HIS A 62 -15.50 -5.69 7.15
N TYR A 63 -15.11 -6.20 5.99
CA TYR A 63 -13.73 -6.27 5.54
C TYR A 63 -13.65 -5.93 4.07
N HIS A 64 -12.64 -5.17 3.69
CA HIS A 64 -12.27 -4.90 2.32
C HIS A 64 -10.88 -5.49 2.08
N TRP A 65 -10.63 -6.01 0.88
CA TRP A 65 -9.31 -6.58 0.54
C TRP A 65 -8.15 -5.59 0.82
N PHE A 66 -8.39 -4.30 0.59
CA PHE A 66 -7.41 -3.23 0.83
C PHE A 66 -7.22 -2.84 2.31
N ASP A 67 -7.93 -3.45 3.26
CA ASP A 67 -7.80 -3.14 4.69
C ASP A 67 -6.65 -3.92 5.39
N GLY A 68 -6.05 -4.92 4.73
CA GLY A 68 -5.02 -5.78 5.32
C GLY A 68 -3.74 -5.01 5.69
N ASP A 69 -3.03 -5.42 6.74
CA ASP A 69 -1.75 -4.82 7.12
C ASP A 69 -0.71 -5.01 6.00
N GLY A 70 0.11 -4.02 5.69
CA GLY A 70 1.07 -4.13 4.58
C GLY A 70 2.16 -5.17 4.83
N MET A 71 2.38 -6.05 3.86
CA MET A 71 3.47 -7.01 3.85
C MET A 71 4.21 -6.97 2.51
N LEU A 72 5.53 -6.85 2.58
CA LEU A 72 6.40 -6.91 1.42
C LEU A 72 6.90 -8.33 1.20
N HIS A 73 6.98 -8.73 -0.07
CA HIS A 73 7.59 -9.97 -0.54
C HIS A 73 8.65 -9.61 -1.58
N GLY A 74 9.88 -10.07 -1.39
CA GLY A 74 10.99 -9.79 -2.30
C GLY A 74 11.85 -11.00 -2.62
N VAL A 75 12.32 -11.07 -3.86
CA VAL A 75 13.33 -12.03 -4.31
C VAL A 75 14.56 -11.27 -4.78
N LEU A 76 15.65 -11.39 -4.03
CA LEU A 76 16.96 -10.86 -4.37
C LEU A 76 17.71 -11.91 -5.20
N PHE A 77 18.25 -11.49 -6.32
CA PHE A 77 19.16 -12.29 -7.13
C PHE A 77 20.59 -11.90 -6.74
N PRO A 78 21.38 -12.79 -6.13
CA PRO A 78 22.75 -12.44 -5.76
C PRO A 78 23.61 -12.11 -7.00
N ASN A 79 24.72 -11.40 -6.78
CA ASN A 79 25.67 -11.04 -7.84
C ASN A 79 26.59 -12.22 -8.23
N SER A 80 26.03 -13.42 -8.34
CA SER A 80 26.71 -14.66 -8.72
C SER A 80 25.70 -15.62 -9.31
N ILE A 81 25.97 -16.14 -10.50
CA ILE A 81 25.09 -17.10 -11.20
C ILE A 81 24.93 -18.43 -10.45
N HIS A 82 25.91 -18.78 -9.60
CA HIS A 82 25.88 -20.03 -8.83
C HIS A 82 25.19 -19.88 -7.47
N ALA A 83 24.88 -18.66 -7.05
CA ALA A 83 24.21 -18.41 -5.79
C ALA A 83 22.68 -18.52 -5.97
N PRO A 84 21.96 -19.18 -5.05
CA PRO A 84 20.51 -19.28 -5.15
C PRO A 84 19.85 -17.89 -4.97
N PRO A 85 18.72 -17.62 -5.64
CA PRO A 85 17.87 -16.47 -5.30
C PRO A 85 17.49 -16.49 -3.83
N LEU A 86 17.36 -15.32 -3.21
CA LEU A 86 17.07 -15.17 -1.80
C LEU A 86 15.71 -14.52 -1.61
N TYR A 87 14.78 -15.23 -0.98
CA TYR A 87 13.43 -14.74 -0.67
C TYR A 87 13.37 -14.11 0.71
N THR A 88 12.73 -12.94 0.79
CA THR A 88 12.46 -12.20 2.02
C THR A 88 11.01 -11.75 2.04
N ASN A 89 10.32 -11.90 3.16
CA ASN A 89 9.02 -11.26 3.37
C ASN A 89 8.87 -10.70 4.77
N ARG A 90 8.32 -9.48 4.88
CA ARG A 90 8.18 -8.77 6.15
C ARG A 90 6.93 -7.91 6.18
N HIS A 91 6.24 -7.91 7.32
CA HIS A 91 5.24 -6.89 7.59
C HIS A 91 5.89 -5.53 7.73
N LEU A 92 5.23 -4.52 7.18
CA LEU A 92 5.58 -3.14 7.43
C LEU A 92 5.22 -2.80 8.87
N ALA A 93 6.20 -2.35 9.64
CA ALA A 93 6.05 -2.00 11.05
C ALA A 93 5.30 -0.66 11.21
N THR A 94 4.07 -0.60 10.71
CA THR A 94 3.23 0.58 10.80
C THR A 94 2.70 0.77 12.22
N PRO A 95 2.44 2.02 12.62
CA PRO A 95 1.64 2.33 13.79
C PRO A 95 0.31 1.55 13.85
N SER A 96 -0.36 1.38 12.71
CA SER A 96 -1.60 0.61 12.61
C SER A 96 -1.38 -0.85 13.02
N LEU A 97 -0.35 -1.50 12.47
CA LEU A 97 -0.02 -2.87 12.82
C LEU A 97 0.31 -3.02 14.30
N ALA A 98 1.12 -2.13 14.87
CA ALA A 98 1.46 -2.16 16.30
C ALA A 98 0.20 -2.15 17.20
N LEU A 99 -0.81 -1.38 16.78
CA LEU A 99 -2.08 -1.28 17.47
C LEU A 99 -3.01 -2.47 17.20
N THR A 100 -2.99 -3.02 15.99
CA THR A 100 -3.64 -4.29 15.64
C THR A 100 -3.13 -5.41 16.55
N LEU A 101 -1.83 -5.46 16.82
CA LEU A 101 -1.21 -6.43 17.75
C LEU A 101 -1.60 -6.22 19.21
N LEU A 102 -1.81 -4.97 19.63
CA LEU A 102 -2.25 -4.64 20.99
C LEU A 102 -3.73 -4.96 21.20
N LEU A 103 -4.58 -4.63 20.23
CA LEU A 103 -6.03 -4.78 20.30
C LEU A 103 -6.53 -6.14 19.84
N LEU A 104 -5.66 -6.95 19.21
CA LEU A 104 -5.97 -8.23 18.57
C LEU A 104 -7.07 -8.11 17.49
N ARG A 105 -7.16 -6.92 16.90
CA ARG A 105 -8.10 -6.58 15.82
C ARG A 105 -7.64 -5.29 15.16
N SER A 106 -7.95 -5.11 13.88
CA SER A 106 -7.68 -3.84 13.19
C SER A 106 -8.40 -2.66 13.88
N PRO A 107 -7.68 -1.55 14.17
CA PRO A 107 -8.24 -0.34 14.74
C PRO A 107 -8.92 0.56 13.69
N ILE A 108 -8.67 0.32 12.39
CA ILE A 108 -9.15 1.14 11.28
C ILE A 108 -10.57 0.68 10.87
N PRO A 109 -11.50 1.59 10.56
CA PRO A 109 -12.80 1.20 10.02
C PRO A 109 -12.61 0.69 8.59
N SER A 110 -13.23 -0.44 8.28
CA SER A 110 -13.14 -1.05 6.94
C SER A 110 -13.71 -0.15 5.85
N ILE A 111 -13.08 -0.12 4.68
CA ILE A 111 -13.63 0.54 3.48
C ILE A 111 -15.03 -0.03 3.13
N ALA A 112 -15.24 -1.33 3.36
CA ALA A 112 -16.53 -1.99 3.13
C ALA A 112 -17.66 -1.36 3.96
N LEU A 113 -17.36 -0.79 5.13
CA LEU A 113 -18.33 -0.05 5.94
C LEU A 113 -18.76 1.26 5.26
N LEU A 114 -17.83 1.93 4.56
CA LEU A 114 -18.04 3.25 3.93
C LEU A 114 -18.83 3.16 2.61
N ILE A 115 -18.73 2.03 1.90
CA ILE A 115 -19.41 1.77 0.63
C ILE A 115 -20.73 1.00 0.81
N SER A 116 -20.99 0.44 1.99
CA SER A 116 -22.21 -0.32 2.27
C SER A 116 -23.43 0.58 2.52
N PRO A 117 -24.53 0.44 1.76
CA PRO A 117 -25.75 1.23 1.95
C PRO A 117 -26.52 0.85 3.22
N LEU A 118 -26.29 -0.35 3.75
CA LEU A 118 -26.96 -0.88 4.95
C LEU A 118 -26.23 -0.52 6.25
N SER A 119 -25.11 0.18 6.17
CA SER A 119 -24.37 0.65 7.34
C SER A 119 -25.14 1.78 8.03
N SER A 120 -25.68 1.49 9.21
CA SER A 120 -26.37 2.51 10.01
C SER A 120 -25.41 3.62 10.47
N LEU A 121 -25.83 4.88 10.41
CA LEU A 121 -25.07 6.07 10.82
C LEU A 121 -24.29 5.89 12.12
N HIS A 122 -24.93 5.35 13.16
CA HIS A 122 -24.32 5.13 14.47
C HIS A 122 -23.12 4.18 14.44
N ARG A 123 -23.09 3.18 13.53
CA ARG A 123 -21.96 2.26 13.38
C ARG A 123 -20.76 2.94 12.71
N ILE A 124 -21.01 3.74 11.67
CA ILE A 124 -19.96 4.51 10.99
C ILE A 124 -19.37 5.52 11.97
N VAL A 125 -20.23 6.29 12.64
CA VAL A 125 -19.80 7.29 13.63
C VAL A 125 -19.09 6.63 14.80
N ALA A 126 -19.60 5.52 15.35
CA ALA A 126 -18.92 4.80 16.43
C ALA A 126 -17.56 4.24 16.00
N ALA A 127 -17.43 3.71 14.79
CA ALA A 127 -16.16 3.22 14.26
C ALA A 127 -15.15 4.36 14.06
N ILE A 128 -15.59 5.50 13.50
CA ILE A 128 -14.75 6.71 13.36
C ILE A 128 -14.32 7.24 14.72
N ILE A 129 -15.26 7.39 15.67
CA ILE A 129 -14.98 7.88 17.03
C ILE A 129 -14.02 6.93 17.75
N GLN A 130 -14.24 5.62 17.66
CA GLN A 130 -13.35 4.62 18.24
C GLN A 130 -11.94 4.75 17.66
N SER A 131 -11.82 4.84 16.34
CA SER A 131 -10.53 4.99 15.65
C SER A 131 -9.85 6.30 16.04
N PHE A 132 -10.60 7.40 16.15
CA PHE A 132 -10.12 8.71 16.57
C PHE A 132 -9.58 8.69 18.01
N PHE A 133 -10.32 8.14 18.97
CA PHE A 133 -9.84 8.04 20.35
C PHE A 133 -8.64 7.10 20.49
N ILE A 134 -8.58 6.03 19.69
CA ILE A 134 -7.43 5.13 19.68
C ILE A 134 -6.20 5.84 19.06
N ALA A 135 -6.35 6.56 17.94
CA ALA A 135 -5.29 7.34 17.32
C ALA A 135 -4.76 8.44 18.25
N LEU A 136 -5.67 9.15 18.93
CA LEU A 136 -5.36 10.18 19.93
C LEU A 136 -4.59 9.59 21.12
N ARG A 137 -4.99 8.39 21.57
CA ARG A 137 -4.36 7.66 22.69
C ARG A 137 -2.99 7.08 22.33
N ALA A 138 -2.75 6.77 21.06
CA ALA A 138 -1.53 6.12 20.60
C ALA A 138 -0.38 7.09 20.24
N ARG A 139 -0.58 8.42 20.29
CA ARG A 139 0.42 9.44 19.85
C ARG A 139 0.87 9.29 18.38
N MET A 140 0.13 8.54 17.55
CA MET A 140 0.67 7.99 16.29
C MET A 140 0.37 8.81 15.04
N GLY A 141 -0.43 9.87 15.11
CA GLY A 141 -0.62 10.87 14.04
C GLY A 141 -1.38 10.38 12.81
N VAL A 142 -1.04 9.20 12.27
CA VAL A 142 -1.63 8.60 11.07
C VAL A 142 -1.80 7.08 11.24
N LEU A 143 -3.01 6.59 10.97
CA LEU A 143 -3.33 5.16 10.93
C LEU A 143 -3.40 4.72 9.47
N SER A 144 -2.26 4.33 8.90
CA SER A 144 -2.17 3.75 7.55
C SER A 144 -1.55 2.36 7.61
N VAL A 145 -1.98 1.50 6.69
CA VAL A 145 -1.51 0.13 6.52
C VAL A 145 -0.32 0.01 5.56
N ALA A 146 -0.04 1.05 4.76
CA ALA A 146 1.08 1.09 3.80
C ALA A 146 1.15 -0.11 2.84
N ASN A 147 0.01 -0.65 2.40
CA ASN A 147 -0.09 -1.96 1.75
C ASN A 147 -0.26 -1.93 0.21
N THR A 148 -0.24 -0.75 -0.41
CA THR A 148 -0.76 -0.59 -1.79
C THR A 148 0.33 -0.73 -2.84
N SER A 149 1.40 0.05 -2.73
CA SER A 149 2.50 0.03 -3.70
C SER A 149 3.86 0.14 -3.02
N VAL A 150 4.91 -0.08 -3.79
CA VAL A 150 6.30 0.09 -3.38
C VAL A 150 7.08 0.72 -4.55
N ILE A 151 7.80 1.79 -4.28
CA ILE A 151 8.50 2.58 -5.30
C ILE A 151 9.89 2.98 -4.84
N TRP A 152 10.86 2.99 -5.75
CA TRP A 152 12.20 3.49 -5.48
C TRP A 152 12.32 4.94 -5.92
N TRP A 153 12.61 5.85 -5.00
CA TRP A 153 12.83 7.25 -5.30
C TRP A 153 14.27 7.67 -5.02
N GLY A 154 14.82 8.48 -5.95
CA GLY A 154 16.01 9.26 -5.68
C GLY A 154 17.24 9.02 -6.57
N GLN A 155 17.14 8.12 -7.55
CA GLN A 155 17.97 8.19 -8.76
C GLN A 155 17.03 8.41 -9.95
N GLY A 156 17.44 9.26 -10.90
CA GLY A 156 16.90 9.13 -12.26
C GLY A 156 17.27 7.73 -12.78
N LEU A 157 16.44 7.10 -13.60
CA LEU A 157 16.80 5.84 -14.26
C LEU A 157 17.34 6.06 -15.68
N GLY A 158 17.55 7.33 -16.07
CA GLY A 158 18.07 7.73 -17.37
C GLY A 158 19.60 7.72 -17.45
N ARG A 159 20.14 8.00 -18.64
CA ARG A 159 21.58 8.04 -18.94
C ARG A 159 22.43 8.84 -17.96
N GLU A 160 21.89 9.91 -17.40
CA GLU A 160 22.59 10.74 -16.40
C GLU A 160 22.93 9.95 -15.13
N ALA A 161 22.07 9.04 -14.70
CA ALA A 161 22.33 8.20 -13.53
C ALA A 161 23.31 7.06 -13.83
N GLU A 162 23.34 6.55 -15.06
CA GLU A 162 24.38 5.62 -15.52
C GLU A 162 25.75 6.31 -15.58
N GLU A 163 25.79 7.56 -16.05
CA GLU A 163 27.00 8.39 -16.07
C GLU A 163 27.47 8.74 -14.66
N GLU A 164 26.57 9.12 -13.75
CA GLU A 164 26.88 9.33 -12.32
C GLU A 164 27.37 8.06 -11.64
N ALA A 165 26.70 6.92 -11.84
CA ALA A 165 27.14 5.63 -11.30
C ALA A 165 28.51 5.19 -11.85
N ALA A 166 28.80 5.50 -13.13
CA ALA A 166 30.10 5.26 -13.73
C ALA A 166 31.19 6.18 -13.14
N VAL A 167 30.86 7.45 -12.87
CA VAL A 167 31.76 8.41 -12.22
C VAL A 167 32.02 8.02 -10.77
N GLU A 168 31.02 7.64 -9.98
CA GLU A 168 31.22 7.16 -8.60
C GLU A 168 32.02 5.86 -8.54
N ALA A 169 31.74 4.91 -9.44
CA ALA A 169 32.52 3.68 -9.55
C ALA A 169 34.00 3.95 -9.86
N SER A 170 34.30 5.06 -10.56
CA SER A 170 35.68 5.50 -10.82
C SER A 170 36.34 6.19 -9.61
N MET A 171 35.57 6.76 -8.68
CA MET A 171 36.07 7.43 -7.47
C MET A 171 36.36 6.48 -6.31
N ILE A 172 35.76 5.28 -6.27
CA ILE A 172 35.96 4.29 -5.20
C ILE A 172 37.36 3.63 -5.24
N VAL A 173 38.15 3.88 -6.29
CA VAL A 173 39.56 3.46 -6.36
C VAL A 173 40.45 4.51 -5.70
N VAL A 174 40.46 4.55 -4.36
CA VAL A 174 41.49 5.29 -3.60
C VAL A 174 42.68 4.36 -3.34
N PRO A 175 43.92 4.71 -3.73
CA PRO A 175 45.11 3.90 -3.47
C PRO A 175 45.37 3.75 -1.96
N GLU A 176 45.82 2.56 -1.57
CA GLU A 176 46.00 2.05 -0.20
C GLU A 176 47.05 2.80 0.67
N GLU A 177 47.59 3.93 0.20
CA GLU A 177 48.77 4.59 0.80
C GLU A 177 48.45 5.76 1.77
N MET A 178 47.18 6.12 2.01
CA MET A 178 46.82 7.25 2.88
C MET A 178 46.26 6.90 4.28
N LEU A 179 46.54 5.72 4.82
CA LEU A 179 46.20 5.34 6.20
C LEU A 179 47.43 5.31 7.10
N GLY A 180 47.98 6.50 7.41
CA GLY A 180 49.07 6.68 8.36
C GLY A 180 48.82 7.85 9.30
N ALA A 181 48.65 7.53 10.59
CA ALA A 181 48.73 8.41 11.77
C ALA A 181 47.55 9.37 12.10
N SER A 182 46.79 9.06 13.15
CA SER A 182 47.00 9.69 14.47
C SER A 182 46.07 9.10 15.54
N SER A 183 46.64 8.87 16.72
CA SER A 183 46.00 8.33 17.91
C SER A 183 45.55 9.44 18.86
N SER A 184 44.29 9.44 19.34
CA SER A 184 43.96 10.01 20.66
C SER A 184 42.65 9.47 21.29
N SER A 185 42.81 8.86 22.47
CA SER A 185 41.96 8.69 23.67
C SER A 185 40.44 8.36 23.60
N PRO A 186 39.93 7.39 24.41
CA PRO A 186 38.56 6.90 24.35
C PRO A 186 37.59 7.78 25.16
N ARG A 187 36.71 8.52 24.50
CA ARG A 187 35.51 9.10 25.13
C ARG A 187 34.36 8.10 25.09
N ARG A 188 33.67 7.96 26.22
CA ARG A 188 32.50 7.09 26.44
C ARG A 188 31.52 7.16 25.26
N HIS A 189 31.31 6.01 24.61
CA HIS A 189 30.45 5.89 23.44
C HIS A 189 28.97 5.90 23.85
N SER A 190 28.30 7.02 23.57
CA SER A 190 26.85 7.06 23.44
C SER A 190 26.46 6.34 22.15
N ILE A 191 25.52 5.38 22.24
CA ILE A 191 24.97 4.61 21.11
C ILE A 191 24.05 5.53 20.31
N SER A 192 24.65 6.43 19.53
CA SER A 192 23.96 7.29 18.57
C SER A 192 24.90 7.60 17.40
N THR A 193 25.28 6.56 16.66
CA THR A 193 25.86 6.73 15.31
C THR A 193 24.70 6.68 14.32
N LEU A 194 24.01 7.82 14.17
CA LEU A 194 23.27 8.13 12.95
C LEU A 194 24.32 8.18 11.84
N ARG A 195 24.42 7.09 11.08
CA ARG A 195 25.22 7.00 9.86
C ARG A 195 24.49 7.81 8.80
N GLU A 196 25.05 8.95 8.41
CA GLU A 196 24.54 9.78 7.31
C GLU A 196 24.75 9.03 6.00
N TYR A 197 23.68 8.40 5.51
CA TYR A 197 23.56 8.09 4.08
C TYR A 197 23.21 9.39 3.34
N PRO A 198 23.58 9.55 2.06
CA PRO A 198 22.90 10.53 1.22
C PRO A 198 21.41 10.27 1.37
N LYS A 199 20.64 11.28 1.81
CA LYS A 199 19.19 11.16 2.05
C LYS A 199 18.40 10.85 0.78
N ASP A 200 19.09 10.70 -0.35
CA ASP A 200 18.60 10.85 -1.69
C ASP A 200 18.25 9.52 -2.36
N HIS A 201 18.25 8.36 -1.68
CA HIS A 201 17.93 7.04 -2.30
C HIS A 201 17.11 6.11 -1.39
N ARG A 202 15.80 5.99 -1.62
CA ARG A 202 14.88 5.30 -0.69
C ARG A 202 13.85 4.42 -1.39
N LEU A 203 13.56 3.28 -0.79
CA LEU A 203 12.39 2.48 -1.14
C LEU A 203 11.21 2.93 -0.25
N LEU A 204 10.11 3.33 -0.87
CA LEU A 204 8.92 3.83 -0.20
C LEU A 204 7.75 2.86 -0.42
N ALA A 205 7.19 2.34 0.67
CA ALA A 205 5.90 1.65 0.65
C ALA A 205 4.77 2.68 0.85
N THR A 206 3.79 2.68 -0.05
CA THR A 206 2.78 3.75 -0.15
C THR A 206 1.36 3.20 0.05
N CYS A 207 0.45 4.09 0.47
CA CYS A 207 -0.97 3.82 0.61
C CYS A 207 -1.75 5.14 0.56
N GLU A 208 -2.94 5.13 -0.04
CA GLU A 208 -3.80 6.32 -0.22
C GLU A 208 -4.20 7.03 1.08
N SER A 209 -4.07 6.35 2.22
CA SER A 209 -4.55 6.79 3.54
C SER A 209 -3.43 7.19 4.50
N GLY A 210 -2.21 7.42 4.02
CA GLY A 210 -1.09 7.85 4.86
C GLY A 210 0.15 8.36 4.13
N PRO A 211 1.15 8.82 4.88
CA PRO A 211 2.47 9.12 4.34
C PRO A 211 3.19 7.84 3.87
N PRO A 212 4.20 7.95 3.01
CA PRO A 212 5.04 6.81 2.64
C PRO A 212 5.84 6.27 3.83
N MET A 213 6.04 4.95 3.84
CA MET A 213 6.90 4.26 4.79
C MET A 213 8.23 3.93 4.11
N GLU A 214 9.35 4.39 4.66
CA GLU A 214 10.67 4.04 4.16
C GLU A 214 11.04 2.60 4.56
N VAL A 215 11.61 1.90 3.59
CA VAL A 215 12.03 0.50 3.70
C VAL A 215 13.48 0.36 3.24
N ARG A 216 14.26 -0.41 3.98
CA ARG A 216 15.64 -0.75 3.65
C ARG A 216 15.70 -2.07 2.87
N VAL A 217 16.52 -2.11 1.83
CA VAL A 217 16.82 -3.32 1.05
C VAL A 217 18.20 -3.87 1.40
N PRO A 218 18.46 -5.18 1.25
CA PRO A 218 17.54 -6.20 0.71
C PRO A 218 16.59 -6.86 1.71
N GLU A 219 16.74 -6.63 3.02
CA GLU A 219 15.99 -7.34 4.07
C GLU A 219 14.55 -6.82 4.27
N LEU A 220 14.12 -5.81 3.51
CA LEU A 220 12.79 -5.20 3.55
C LEU A 220 12.43 -4.66 4.94
N GLU A 221 13.41 -4.10 5.63
CA GLU A 221 13.24 -3.58 6.98
C GLU A 221 12.55 -2.22 6.98
N THR A 222 11.48 -2.08 7.76
CA THR A 222 10.82 -0.78 7.95
C THR A 222 11.72 0.17 8.73
N VAL A 223 12.05 1.31 8.13
CA VAL A 223 12.81 2.39 8.78
C VAL A 223 11.88 3.28 9.60
N GLY A 224 10.78 3.73 8.99
CA GLY A 224 9.83 4.65 9.60
C GLY A 224 9.13 5.50 8.54
N TRP A 225 8.25 6.40 8.98
CA TRP A 225 7.60 7.32 8.05
C TRP A 225 8.62 8.23 7.40
N ASP A 226 8.57 8.33 6.07
CA ASP A 226 9.29 9.37 5.37
C ASP A 226 8.44 10.64 5.36
N LEU A 227 8.93 11.68 6.02
CA LEU A 227 8.26 12.98 6.06
C LEU A 227 8.55 13.82 4.82
N LEU A 228 9.39 13.32 3.90
CA LEU A 228 9.86 14.01 2.71
C LEU A 228 10.41 15.41 3.08
N ASP A 229 11.18 15.50 4.17
CA ASP A 229 11.70 16.75 4.72
C ASP A 229 12.73 17.41 3.78
N GLU A 230 12.73 18.75 3.69
CA GLU A 230 13.73 19.52 2.92
C GLU A 230 15.15 19.23 3.44
N SER A 231 16.00 18.65 2.60
CA SER A 231 17.39 18.28 2.90
C SER A 231 18.29 19.47 3.28
N TYR A 232 17.97 20.68 2.80
CA TYR A 232 18.79 21.88 3.00
C TYR A 232 18.36 22.78 4.18
N THR A 233 17.11 22.73 4.63
CA THR A 233 16.59 23.60 5.69
C THR A 233 16.24 22.83 6.97
N GLY A 234 16.03 21.52 6.89
CA GLY A 234 15.48 20.72 7.98
C GLY A 234 14.05 21.14 8.37
N GLU A 235 13.38 21.96 7.56
CA GLU A 235 12.01 22.39 7.83
C GLU A 235 11.01 21.36 7.35
N SER A 236 10.46 20.59 8.30
CA SER A 236 9.20 19.86 8.08
C SER A 236 8.04 20.85 7.87
N LEU A 237 6.92 20.39 7.29
CA LEU A 237 5.63 21.11 7.29
C LEU A 237 5.24 21.67 8.68
N ALA A 238 5.70 21.02 9.76
CA ALA A 238 5.47 21.45 11.14
C ALA A 238 6.27 22.70 11.54
N THR A 239 7.40 22.98 10.89
CA THR A 239 8.31 24.09 11.22
C THR A 239 7.83 25.41 10.61
N ARG A 240 7.30 25.39 9.38
CA ARG A 240 6.79 26.57 8.67
C ARG A 240 5.55 27.26 9.29
N ARG A 241 4.91 26.68 10.30
CA ARG A 241 3.58 27.14 10.80
C ARG A 241 3.55 27.65 12.25
N GLY A 242 4.71 27.91 12.85
CA GLY A 242 4.83 28.56 14.16
C GLY A 242 4.51 27.65 15.35
N LYS A 243 5.36 27.72 16.39
CA LYS A 243 5.34 26.81 17.58
C LYS A 243 4.05 26.86 18.43
N TRP A 244 3.15 27.82 18.20
CA TRP A 244 2.02 28.14 19.10
C TRP A 244 0.66 27.51 18.72
N ALA A 245 0.56 26.82 17.58
CA ALA A 245 -0.69 26.23 17.08
C ALA A 245 -0.83 24.72 17.38
N TRP A 246 -0.34 24.23 18.53
CA TRP A 246 -0.26 22.79 18.80
C TRP A 246 -1.63 22.09 18.88
N TRP A 247 -2.66 22.76 19.41
CA TRP A 247 -4.04 22.23 19.47
C TRP A 247 -4.63 22.01 18.08
N GLN A 248 -4.27 22.86 17.11
CA GLN A 248 -4.71 22.72 15.74
C GLN A 248 -4.10 21.48 15.06
N ARG A 249 -3.05 20.85 15.61
CA ARG A 249 -2.44 19.62 15.05
C ARG A 249 -3.31 18.38 15.17
N TRP A 250 -4.39 18.43 15.95
CA TRP A 250 -5.27 17.28 16.23
C TRP A 250 -6.60 17.34 15.47
N THR A 251 -6.78 18.29 14.55
CA THR A 251 -8.00 18.36 13.73
C THR A 251 -7.95 17.33 12.59
N LEU A 252 -9.09 16.68 12.31
CA LEU A 252 -9.22 15.68 11.24
C LEU A 252 -8.68 16.14 9.86
N PRO A 253 -8.86 17.40 9.42
CA PRO A 253 -8.30 17.90 8.16
C PRO A 253 -6.77 17.92 8.12
N ARG A 254 -6.09 18.07 9.27
CA ARG A 254 -4.63 18.19 9.35
C ARG A 254 -3.90 16.83 9.42
N ILE A 255 -4.59 15.76 9.80
CA ILE A 255 -4.06 14.38 9.73
C ILE A 255 -3.84 13.95 8.27
N GLN A 256 -4.63 14.48 7.34
CA GLN A 256 -4.56 14.15 5.91
C GLN A 256 -3.55 14.99 5.13
N GLU A 257 -2.94 16.02 5.76
CA GLU A 257 -1.97 16.88 5.08
C GLU A 257 -0.71 16.12 4.64
N ASP A 258 -0.31 15.08 5.38
CA ASP A 258 0.87 14.26 5.10
C ASP A 258 0.57 13.06 4.20
N TRP A 259 -0.69 12.90 3.74
CA TRP A 259 -1.05 11.78 2.87
C TRP A 259 -0.41 11.93 1.49
N MET A 260 -0.19 10.80 0.84
CA MET A 260 0.28 10.71 -0.53
C MET A 260 -0.58 9.68 -1.28
N THR A 261 -0.76 9.85 -2.58
CA THR A 261 -1.31 8.79 -3.42
C THR A 261 -0.48 7.50 -3.29
N ALA A 262 -1.12 6.34 -3.46
CA ALA A 262 -0.41 5.09 -3.58
C ALA A 262 0.45 5.00 -4.86
N HIS A 263 0.14 5.79 -5.89
CA HIS A 263 0.81 5.78 -7.18
C HIS A 263 1.58 7.07 -7.47
N PRO A 264 2.58 7.45 -6.66
CA PRO A 264 3.44 8.55 -7.06
C PRO A 264 4.19 8.18 -8.35
N ARG A 265 4.52 9.18 -9.16
CA ARG A 265 5.25 9.00 -10.42
C ARG A 265 6.66 9.52 -10.26
N ILE A 266 7.62 8.82 -10.82
CA ILE A 266 9.01 9.28 -10.88
C ILE A 266 9.33 9.56 -12.33
N ASP A 267 9.83 10.75 -12.58
CA ASP A 267 10.34 11.11 -13.89
C ASP A 267 11.65 10.34 -14.13
N PRO A 268 11.74 9.50 -15.18
CA PRO A 268 12.90 8.64 -15.38
C PRO A 268 14.18 9.40 -15.73
N ILE A 269 14.11 10.62 -16.27
CA ILE A 269 15.31 11.38 -16.67
C ILE A 269 15.78 12.25 -15.51
N ASP A 270 14.89 13.06 -14.91
CA ASP A 270 15.30 14.02 -13.87
C ASP A 270 15.19 13.45 -12.43
N GLY A 271 14.56 12.29 -12.24
CA GLY A 271 14.44 11.61 -10.95
C GLY A 271 13.46 12.25 -9.96
N SER A 272 12.66 13.22 -10.39
CA SER A 272 11.71 13.91 -9.51
C SER A 272 10.52 13.02 -9.16
N LEU A 273 10.09 13.09 -7.90
CA LEU A 273 8.87 12.48 -7.39
C LEU A 273 7.69 13.43 -7.58
N ILE A 274 6.65 12.94 -8.24
CA ILE A 274 5.40 13.66 -8.51
C ILE A 274 4.28 12.94 -7.79
N PHE A 275 3.47 13.66 -7.03
CA PHE A 275 2.34 13.06 -6.33
C PHE A 275 1.24 14.08 -6.02
N TYR A 276 0.06 13.57 -5.70
CA TYR A 276 -0.99 14.36 -5.06
C TYR A 276 -1.34 13.78 -3.69
N SER A 277 -2.09 14.57 -2.93
CA SER A 277 -2.66 14.21 -1.65
C SER A 277 -4.11 14.66 -1.57
N SER A 278 -4.97 13.79 -1.05
CA SER A 278 -6.41 14.03 -0.96
C SER A 278 -6.83 14.41 0.45
N ASN A 279 -7.74 15.37 0.57
CA ASN A 279 -8.42 15.74 1.81
C ASN A 279 -9.92 15.52 1.67
N MET A 280 -10.47 14.68 2.54
CA MET A 280 -11.86 14.22 2.47
C MET A 280 -12.83 15.20 3.16
N PHE A 281 -12.36 16.00 4.12
CA PHE A 281 -13.21 16.77 5.02
C PHE A 281 -13.33 18.24 4.64
N GLU A 282 -12.25 18.84 4.15
CA GLU A 282 -12.21 20.28 3.84
C GLU A 282 -11.57 20.56 2.50
N ALA A 283 -12.09 21.59 1.82
CA ALA A 283 -11.46 22.12 0.62
C ALA A 283 -10.17 22.88 0.98
N PRO A 284 -9.15 22.89 0.11
CA PRO A 284 -9.08 22.16 -1.16
C PRO A 284 -8.96 20.65 -0.94
N HIS A 285 -9.71 19.87 -1.71
CA HIS A 285 -9.76 18.41 -1.58
C HIS A 285 -8.56 17.70 -2.19
N VAL A 286 -7.77 18.40 -3.00
CA VAL A 286 -6.55 17.88 -3.61
C VAL A 286 -5.45 18.90 -3.51
N ARG A 287 -4.26 18.42 -3.16
CA ARG A 287 -3.02 19.18 -3.20
C ARG A 287 -1.99 18.39 -3.99
N TYR A 288 -1.19 19.09 -4.77
CA TYR A 288 -0.22 18.53 -5.69
C TYR A 288 1.21 18.94 -5.30
N SER A 289 2.15 18.02 -5.46
CA SER A 289 3.55 18.21 -5.08
C SER A 289 4.51 17.62 -6.13
N VAL A 290 5.67 18.25 -6.26
CA VAL A 290 6.83 17.78 -7.02
C VAL A 290 8.06 18.00 -6.17
N ILE A 291 8.83 16.93 -5.96
CA ILE A 291 10.10 16.96 -5.25
C ILE A 291 11.18 16.51 -6.24
N ASP A 292 12.26 17.28 -6.39
CA ASP A 292 13.38 16.86 -7.23
C ASP A 292 14.18 15.71 -6.59
N ARG A 293 15.12 15.11 -7.35
CA ARG A 293 15.91 13.97 -6.88
C ARG A 293 16.72 14.24 -5.60
N ASN A 294 17.00 15.50 -5.27
CA ASN A 294 17.78 15.91 -4.09
C ASN A 294 16.89 16.22 -2.88
N GLY A 295 15.59 15.95 -2.97
CA GLY A 295 14.63 16.23 -1.91
C GLY A 295 14.17 17.69 -1.84
N ARG A 296 14.50 18.55 -2.81
CA ARG A 296 14.01 19.93 -2.83
C ARG A 296 12.60 19.98 -3.42
N HIS A 297 11.70 20.65 -2.70
CA HIS A 297 10.31 20.79 -3.10
C HIS A 297 10.18 21.85 -4.20
N LEU A 298 10.00 21.41 -5.44
CA LEU A 298 9.76 22.30 -6.58
C LEU A 298 8.34 22.84 -6.59
N VAL A 299 7.39 22.00 -6.20
CA VAL A 299 5.98 22.35 -5.98
C VAL A 299 5.58 21.67 -4.68
N TRP A 300 4.98 22.40 -3.74
CA TRP A 300 4.65 21.81 -2.45
C TRP A 300 3.20 22.04 -2.06
N LYS A 301 2.42 20.95 -2.11
CA LYS A 301 1.05 20.91 -1.61
C LYS A 301 0.18 22.03 -2.18
N GLU A 302 0.42 22.37 -3.45
CA GLU A 302 -0.33 23.40 -4.17
C GLU A 302 -1.78 22.95 -4.36
N PRO A 303 -2.78 23.79 -4.03
CA PRO A 303 -4.16 23.38 -4.08
C PRO A 303 -4.70 23.34 -5.50
N ILE A 304 -5.34 22.23 -5.86
CA ILE A 304 -6.02 22.07 -7.15
C ILE A 304 -7.53 22.01 -6.92
N ASN A 305 -8.27 22.88 -7.61
CA ASN A 305 -9.72 22.92 -7.48
C ASN A 305 -10.36 21.81 -8.31
N ILE A 306 -10.80 20.75 -7.64
CA ILE A 306 -11.58 19.65 -8.23
C ILE A 306 -13.09 19.71 -7.86
N GLY A 307 -13.50 20.79 -7.19
CA GLY A 307 -14.88 21.04 -6.75
C GLY A 307 -15.24 20.34 -5.43
N ARG A 308 -15.34 19.01 -5.42
CA ARG A 308 -15.79 18.22 -4.25
C ARG A 308 -14.84 17.08 -3.90
N ALA A 309 -14.96 16.52 -2.71
CA ALA A 309 -14.18 15.36 -2.30
C ALA A 309 -14.52 14.14 -3.18
N LYS A 310 -13.49 13.56 -3.80
CA LYS A 310 -13.60 12.36 -4.64
C LYS A 310 -12.49 11.39 -4.25
N MET A 311 -12.80 10.10 -4.34
CA MET A 311 -11.80 9.04 -4.22
C MET A 311 -11.05 8.93 -5.54
N MET A 312 -9.74 9.17 -5.51
CA MET A 312 -8.85 9.02 -6.66
C MET A 312 -7.72 8.09 -6.23
N HIS A 313 -7.53 7.02 -6.99
CA HIS A 313 -6.50 6.01 -6.72
C HIS A 313 -5.15 6.40 -7.35
N ASP A 314 -5.19 6.80 -8.62
CA ASP A 314 -4.01 7.07 -9.45
C ASP A 314 -4.16 8.41 -10.20
N PHE A 315 -3.08 8.83 -10.85
CA PHE A 315 -3.01 9.96 -11.76
C PHE A 315 -1.97 9.69 -12.85
N ALA A 316 -2.07 10.40 -13.98
CA ALA A 316 -1.08 10.33 -15.03
C ALA A 316 -0.17 11.56 -15.02
N ALA A 317 1.06 11.39 -15.46
CA ALA A 317 2.02 12.47 -15.62
C ALA A 317 2.79 12.29 -16.93
N THR A 318 3.13 13.41 -17.54
CA THR A 318 4.12 13.52 -18.62
C THR A 318 5.33 14.26 -18.08
N ARG A 319 6.37 14.38 -18.91
CA ARG A 319 7.55 15.22 -18.66
C ARG A 319 7.22 16.63 -18.17
N THR A 320 6.15 17.21 -18.70
CA THR A 320 5.84 18.64 -18.55
C THR A 320 4.49 18.92 -17.90
N HIS A 321 3.59 17.94 -17.83
CA HIS A 321 2.21 18.12 -17.37
C HIS A 321 1.76 16.96 -16.47
N SER A 322 0.75 17.22 -15.64
CA SER A 322 0.08 16.22 -14.81
C SER A 322 -1.42 16.20 -15.13
N ILE A 323 -2.03 15.03 -14.99
CA ILE A 323 -3.45 14.77 -15.28
C ILE A 323 -4.07 14.13 -14.03
N LEU A 324 -4.90 14.89 -13.32
CA LEU A 324 -5.68 14.36 -12.20
C LEU A 324 -7.01 13.79 -12.71
N LEU A 325 -7.37 12.61 -12.19
CA LEU A 325 -8.57 11.88 -12.57
C LEU A 325 -9.75 12.30 -11.66
N ASN A 326 -10.43 13.41 -12.00
CA ASN A 326 -11.57 13.93 -11.24
C ASN A 326 -12.87 13.15 -11.56
N LEU A 327 -12.87 11.85 -11.31
CA LEU A 327 -13.90 10.88 -11.71
C LEU A 327 -15.08 10.83 -10.72
N PRO A 328 -16.28 10.37 -11.13
CA PRO A 328 -17.51 10.48 -10.33
C PRO A 328 -17.64 9.49 -9.14
N LEU A 329 -16.54 9.04 -8.53
CA LEU A 329 -16.55 8.29 -7.27
C LEU A 329 -16.48 9.27 -6.09
N THR A 330 -17.65 9.79 -5.69
CA THR A 330 -17.75 10.89 -4.74
C THR A 330 -17.74 10.42 -3.30
N LEU A 331 -17.20 11.28 -2.44
CA LEU A 331 -17.25 11.13 -0.99
C LEU A 331 -18.14 12.22 -0.42
N SER A 332 -19.32 11.85 0.07
CA SER A 332 -20.32 12.81 0.54
C SER A 332 -20.79 12.45 1.96
N PRO A 333 -20.27 13.14 3.00
CA PRO A 333 -20.74 12.96 4.36
C PRO A 333 -22.21 13.30 4.54
N LYS A 334 -22.82 14.10 3.64
CA LYS A 334 -24.25 14.41 3.67
C LYS A 334 -25.12 13.16 3.46
N ASN A 335 -24.60 12.15 2.77
CA ASN A 335 -25.33 10.90 2.51
C ASN A 335 -25.66 10.14 3.80
N LEU A 336 -24.84 10.32 4.84
CA LEU A 336 -25.06 9.76 6.18
C LEU A 336 -26.36 10.22 6.85
N PHE A 337 -26.89 11.38 6.45
CA PHE A 337 -28.12 11.98 6.98
C PHE A 337 -29.29 11.86 5.99
N SER A 338 -29.11 11.17 4.87
CA SER A 338 -30.16 10.97 3.88
C SER A 338 -31.21 9.97 4.37
N THR A 339 -32.47 10.20 4.03
CA THR A 339 -33.56 9.24 4.28
C THR A 339 -33.48 8.02 3.37
N ARG A 340 -32.74 8.11 2.26
CA ARG A 340 -32.42 6.98 1.37
C ARG A 340 -31.04 6.41 1.75
N PRO A 341 -30.87 5.07 1.73
CA PRO A 341 -29.61 4.41 2.08
C PRO A 341 -28.58 4.62 0.95
N VAL A 342 -27.93 5.78 0.95
CA VAL A 342 -26.83 6.11 0.04
C VAL A 342 -25.52 5.99 0.83
N PRO A 343 -24.53 5.24 0.34
CA PRO A 343 -23.26 5.09 1.05
C PRO A 343 -22.45 6.39 1.07
N LEU A 344 -21.47 6.47 1.97
CA LEU A 344 -20.58 7.64 2.11
C LEU A 344 -19.69 7.80 0.88
N ILE A 345 -19.21 6.67 0.33
CA ILE A 345 -18.52 6.58 -0.96
C ILE A 345 -19.48 5.97 -1.98
N HIS A 346 -19.76 6.70 -3.06
CA HIS A 346 -20.76 6.31 -4.06
C HIS A 346 -20.34 6.79 -5.46
N PHE A 347 -20.61 5.97 -6.47
CA PHE A 347 -20.42 6.35 -7.87
C PHE A 347 -21.62 7.13 -8.42
N GLU A 348 -21.45 8.44 -8.59
CA GLU A 348 -22.50 9.39 -8.96
C GLU A 348 -22.59 9.54 -10.49
N ARG A 349 -23.33 8.65 -11.16
CA ARG A 349 -23.47 8.61 -12.64
C ARG A 349 -23.99 9.89 -13.30
N SER A 350 -24.60 10.80 -12.55
CA SER A 350 -25.04 12.10 -13.08
C SER A 350 -23.89 13.07 -13.33
N LEU A 351 -22.69 12.80 -12.81
CA LEU A 351 -21.52 13.62 -13.00
C LEU A 351 -20.64 13.09 -14.15
N PRO A 352 -20.02 13.97 -14.95
CA PRO A 352 -19.07 13.56 -15.98
C PRO A 352 -17.77 13.02 -15.36
N SER A 353 -17.01 12.29 -16.17
CA SER A 353 -15.60 12.05 -15.89
C SER A 353 -14.78 13.26 -16.32
N ASP A 354 -14.11 13.91 -15.39
CA ASP A 354 -13.34 15.12 -15.64
C ASP A 354 -11.84 14.84 -15.47
N PHE A 355 -11.03 15.27 -16.43
CA PHE A 355 -9.57 15.15 -16.42
C PHE A 355 -8.97 16.54 -16.26
N VAL A 356 -8.31 16.78 -15.13
CA VAL A 356 -7.73 18.10 -14.81
C VAL A 356 -6.27 18.10 -15.20
N VAL A 357 -5.94 18.81 -16.28
CA VAL A 357 -4.61 18.83 -16.90
C VAL A 357 -3.92 20.16 -16.61
N PHE A 358 -2.68 20.13 -16.15
CA PHE A 358 -1.92 21.32 -15.80
C PHE A 358 -0.41 21.11 -15.90
N PRO A 359 0.39 22.19 -16.04
CA PRO A 359 1.85 22.08 -16.05
C PRO A 359 2.39 21.46 -14.75
N ARG A 360 3.38 20.58 -14.89
CA ARG A 360 4.01 19.85 -13.78
C ARG A 360 4.58 20.80 -12.72
N LEU A 361 5.18 21.93 -13.12
CA LEU A 361 5.72 22.96 -12.22
C LEU A 361 4.70 24.09 -12.01
N LEU A 362 3.47 23.72 -11.68
CA LEU A 362 2.33 24.62 -11.51
C LEU A 362 2.70 25.90 -10.74
N ARG A 363 2.31 27.07 -11.28
CA ARG A 363 2.49 28.39 -10.64
C ARG A 363 3.92 28.74 -10.22
N SER A 364 4.92 28.06 -10.78
CA SER A 364 6.30 28.56 -10.77
C SER A 364 6.34 29.96 -11.38
N SER A 365 7.34 30.77 -10.99
CA SER A 365 7.62 32.08 -11.60
C SER A 365 7.76 32.02 -13.13
N VAL A 366 7.99 30.82 -13.68
CA VAL A 366 8.15 30.52 -15.10
C VAL A 366 6.86 30.03 -15.78
N THR A 367 5.87 29.50 -15.05
CA THR A 367 4.65 28.86 -15.63
C THR A 367 3.36 29.20 -14.87
N PRO A 368 2.70 30.34 -15.18
CA PRO A 368 1.51 30.82 -14.46
C PRO A 368 0.18 30.20 -14.92
N GLN A 369 0.18 29.18 -15.79
CA GLN A 369 -1.04 28.65 -16.40
C GLN A 369 -1.97 27.98 -15.38
N GLU A 370 -3.27 28.25 -15.49
CA GLU A 370 -4.30 27.60 -14.69
C GLU A 370 -4.58 26.16 -15.19
N PRO A 371 -5.08 25.27 -14.30
CA PRO A 371 -5.55 23.96 -14.73
C PRO A 371 -6.69 24.02 -15.75
N ILE A 372 -6.64 23.13 -16.72
CA ILE A 372 -7.63 22.98 -17.79
C ILE A 372 -8.44 21.71 -17.53
N HIS A 373 -9.76 21.81 -17.61
CA HIS A 373 -10.69 20.71 -17.37
C HIS A 373 -11.12 20.07 -18.68
N PHE A 374 -10.98 18.75 -18.80
CA PHE A 374 -11.40 17.97 -19.97
C PHE A 374 -12.49 17.00 -19.54
N ALA A 375 -13.74 17.29 -19.88
CA ALA A 375 -14.87 16.47 -19.48
C ALA A 375 -15.28 15.45 -20.56
N GLU A 376 -15.52 14.22 -20.12
CA GLU A 376 -16.20 13.17 -20.87
C GLU A 376 -17.60 12.96 -20.29
N THR A 377 -18.61 12.99 -21.16
CA THR A 377 -20.03 12.92 -20.76
C THR A 377 -20.44 11.56 -20.24
N GLU A 378 -19.80 10.48 -20.72
CA GLU A 378 -20.05 9.13 -20.23
C GLU A 378 -19.27 8.92 -18.92
N PRO A 379 -19.95 8.78 -17.76
CA PRO A 379 -19.29 8.57 -16.49
C PRO A 379 -18.52 7.25 -16.52
N SER A 380 -17.28 7.30 -16.02
CA SER A 380 -16.39 6.15 -15.98
C SER A 380 -15.50 6.20 -14.76
N LEU A 381 -14.94 5.05 -14.40
CA LEU A 381 -13.97 4.91 -13.33
C LEU A 381 -12.65 4.42 -13.92
N ILE A 382 -11.54 4.95 -13.44
CA ILE A 382 -10.18 4.53 -13.80
C ILE A 382 -9.47 4.32 -12.48
N PHE A 383 -9.03 3.09 -12.23
CA PHE A 383 -8.13 2.80 -11.12
C PHE A 383 -6.70 3.08 -11.56
N HIS A 384 -6.24 2.46 -12.64
CA HIS A 384 -4.85 2.57 -13.06
C HIS A 384 -4.68 3.28 -14.41
N THR A 385 -3.64 4.11 -14.47
CA THR A 385 -3.10 4.72 -15.68
C THR A 385 -1.82 4.01 -16.07
N ALA A 386 -1.72 3.66 -17.36
CA ALA A 386 -0.58 2.95 -17.90
C ALA A 386 0.59 3.90 -18.16
N ASN A 387 0.33 4.97 -18.92
CA ASN A 387 1.34 5.96 -19.28
C ASN A 387 0.67 7.23 -19.84
N ALA A 388 1.39 8.34 -19.87
CA ALA A 388 1.00 9.56 -20.56
C ALA A 388 2.21 10.27 -21.17
N TRP A 389 2.01 10.96 -22.30
CA TRP A 389 3.10 11.66 -22.99
C TRP A 389 2.60 12.89 -23.74
N ASN A 390 3.54 13.78 -24.06
CA ASN A 390 3.27 14.99 -24.84
C ASN A 390 3.34 14.71 -26.34
N GLU A 391 2.43 15.30 -27.11
CA GLU A 391 2.46 15.34 -28.58
C GLU A 391 2.80 16.77 -29.03
N TYR A 392 3.93 16.90 -29.72
CA TYR A 392 4.43 18.18 -30.23
C TYR A 392 4.27 18.27 -31.75
N SER A 393 3.96 19.47 -32.24
CA SER A 393 4.10 19.85 -33.64
C SER A 393 5.18 20.92 -33.72
N GLY A 394 6.37 20.54 -34.18
CA GLY A 394 7.57 21.36 -34.01
C GLY A 394 7.90 21.54 -32.53
N SER A 395 8.02 22.79 -32.06
CA SER A 395 8.24 23.13 -30.65
C SER A 395 6.95 23.36 -29.85
N THR A 396 5.78 23.33 -30.49
CA THR A 396 4.51 23.68 -29.85
C THR A 396 3.81 22.41 -29.34
N LEU A 397 3.44 22.41 -28.06
CA LEU A 397 2.64 21.35 -27.47
C LEU A 397 1.24 21.37 -28.08
N GLN A 398 0.88 20.30 -28.79
CA GLN A 398 -0.39 20.20 -29.50
C GLN A 398 -1.44 19.43 -28.69
N ALA A 399 -1.01 18.32 -28.06
CA ALA A 399 -1.89 17.50 -27.26
C ALA A 399 -1.12 16.74 -26.16
N ILE A 400 -1.87 16.22 -25.20
CA ILE A 400 -1.39 15.26 -24.22
C ILE A 400 -2.14 13.96 -24.43
N ASN A 401 -1.40 12.86 -24.49
CA ASN A 401 -1.91 11.52 -24.67
C ASN A 401 -1.88 10.77 -23.34
N MET A 402 -2.86 9.93 -23.10
CA MET A 402 -2.93 9.09 -21.89
C MET A 402 -3.50 7.72 -22.23
N LEU A 403 -2.91 6.69 -21.64
CA LEU A 403 -3.40 5.32 -21.63
C LEU A 403 -3.90 4.97 -20.23
N SER A 404 -5.10 4.42 -20.12
CA SER A 404 -5.71 4.10 -18.82
C SER A 404 -6.65 2.90 -18.87
N CYS A 405 -6.79 2.18 -17.75
CA CYS A 405 -7.73 1.08 -17.60
C CYS A 405 -9.10 1.65 -17.18
N ARG A 406 -10.06 1.69 -18.11
CA ARG A 406 -11.36 2.35 -17.90
C ARG A 406 -12.47 1.33 -17.66
N PHE A 407 -13.19 1.51 -16.56
CA PHE A 407 -14.43 0.83 -16.19
C PHE A 407 -15.65 1.73 -16.49
N LYS A 408 -16.80 1.13 -16.80
CA LYS A 408 -18.07 1.86 -16.96
C LYS A 408 -18.89 1.96 -15.68
N SER A 409 -18.49 1.22 -14.64
CA SER A 409 -19.13 1.18 -13.33
C SER A 409 -18.10 1.20 -12.21
N ALA A 410 -18.58 1.33 -10.97
CA ALA A 410 -17.76 1.15 -9.77
C ALA A 410 -17.89 -0.26 -9.15
N LYS A 411 -18.33 -1.27 -9.91
CA LYS A 411 -18.59 -2.63 -9.44
C LYS A 411 -17.39 -3.26 -8.70
N LEU A 412 -16.17 -2.98 -9.16
CA LEU A 412 -14.93 -3.43 -8.51
C LEU A 412 -14.84 -2.98 -7.03
N VAL A 413 -15.22 -1.74 -6.73
CA VAL A 413 -15.18 -1.17 -5.37
C VAL A 413 -16.06 -1.97 -4.42
N TYR A 414 -17.28 -2.32 -4.86
CA TYR A 414 -18.22 -3.09 -4.05
C TYR A 414 -17.81 -4.57 -3.93
N ALA A 415 -17.35 -5.15 -5.04
CA ALA A 415 -16.90 -6.54 -5.09
C ALA A 415 -15.73 -6.80 -4.13
N ALA A 416 -14.75 -5.91 -4.06
CA ALA A 416 -13.58 -6.02 -3.19
C ALA A 416 -13.91 -5.94 -1.67
N GLY A 417 -15.09 -5.42 -1.32
CA GLY A 417 -15.63 -5.43 0.04
C GLY A 417 -16.64 -6.55 0.33
N ALA A 418 -16.87 -7.46 -0.62
CA ALA A 418 -18.00 -8.41 -0.61
C ALA A 418 -19.35 -7.73 -0.29
N VAL A 419 -19.52 -6.48 -0.74
CA VAL A 419 -20.74 -5.68 -0.56
C VAL A 419 -21.64 -5.89 -1.77
N GLU A 420 -22.96 -5.94 -1.56
CA GLU A 420 -23.90 -6.04 -2.67
C GLU A 420 -23.75 -4.83 -3.60
N VAL A 421 -23.44 -5.11 -4.87
CA VAL A 421 -23.33 -4.10 -5.92
C VAL A 421 -24.71 -3.43 -6.11
N PRO A 422 -24.82 -2.09 -6.08
CA PRO A 422 -26.09 -1.41 -6.33
C PRO A 422 -26.67 -1.79 -7.69
N LYS A 423 -28.00 -1.92 -7.82
CA LYS A 423 -28.66 -2.29 -9.09
C LYS A 423 -28.29 -1.39 -10.27
N VAL A 424 -28.05 -0.10 -10.00
CA VAL A 424 -27.63 0.90 -11.00
C VAL A 424 -26.23 0.61 -11.56
N GLU A 425 -25.40 -0.10 -10.80
CA GLU A 425 -24.04 -0.50 -11.19
C GLU A 425 -23.98 -1.93 -11.74
N LYS A 426 -25.07 -2.70 -11.67
CA LYS A 426 -25.16 -4.04 -12.29
C LYS A 426 -25.43 -3.89 -13.80
N ILE A 427 -24.45 -3.37 -14.54
CA ILE A 427 -24.47 -3.38 -16.01
C ILE A 427 -24.33 -4.84 -16.47
N VAL A 428 -25.17 -5.28 -17.41
CA VAL A 428 -25.20 -6.68 -17.91
C VAL A 428 -24.55 -6.74 -19.30
N GLY A 429 -23.67 -7.73 -19.53
CA GLY A 429 -23.01 -8.01 -20.82
C GLY A 429 -21.63 -7.34 -20.99
N ASP A 430 -21.11 -7.31 -22.23
CA ASP A 430 -19.79 -6.74 -22.62
C ASP A 430 -19.57 -5.25 -22.28
N GLY A 431 -20.60 -4.62 -21.73
CA GLY A 431 -20.65 -3.21 -21.39
C GLY A 431 -19.78 -2.79 -20.20
N ASP A 432 -19.38 -3.70 -19.30
CA ASP A 432 -18.63 -3.33 -18.08
C ASP A 432 -17.20 -3.92 -17.99
N ILE A 433 -16.71 -4.48 -19.10
CA ILE A 433 -15.35 -4.99 -19.18
C ILE A 433 -14.35 -3.81 -19.12
N VAL A 434 -13.41 -3.89 -18.18
CA VAL A 434 -12.29 -2.95 -18.10
C VAL A 434 -11.34 -3.14 -19.27
N ARG A 435 -11.04 -2.05 -19.98
CA ARG A 435 -10.18 -2.09 -21.18
C ARG A 435 -9.12 -1.02 -21.09
N LEU A 436 -8.03 -1.22 -21.81
CA LEU A 436 -7.01 -0.20 -22.04
C LEU A 436 -7.56 0.84 -23.04
N TYR A 437 -7.78 2.06 -22.57
CA TYR A 437 -8.29 3.18 -23.35
C TYR A 437 -7.18 4.16 -23.70
N TYR A 438 -7.29 4.74 -24.89
CA TYR A 438 -6.49 5.87 -25.33
C TYR A 438 -7.30 7.17 -25.28
N HIS A 439 -6.73 8.19 -24.64
CA HIS A 439 -7.27 9.55 -24.60
C HIS A 439 -6.28 10.54 -25.20
N ARG A 440 -6.79 11.50 -25.98
CA ARG A 440 -6.01 12.62 -26.55
C ARG A 440 -6.62 13.97 -26.21
N PHE A 441 -5.99 14.67 -25.27
CA PHE A 441 -6.37 15.99 -24.77
C PHE A 441 -5.72 17.08 -25.63
N VAL A 442 -6.50 17.80 -26.45
CA VAL A 442 -5.96 18.88 -27.30
C VAL A 442 -5.70 20.11 -26.45
N MET A 443 -4.46 20.60 -26.47
CA MET A 443 -4.09 21.78 -25.72
C MET A 443 -4.59 23.03 -26.47
N PRO A 444 -5.17 24.03 -25.77
CA PRO A 444 -5.56 25.28 -26.39
C PRO A 444 -4.32 26.00 -26.96
N SER A 445 -4.35 26.36 -28.24
CA SER A 445 -3.36 27.24 -28.85
C SER A 445 -3.55 28.65 -28.25
N ASN A 446 -2.63 29.14 -27.42
CA ASN A 446 -2.72 30.48 -26.82
C ASN A 446 -3.03 31.57 -27.89
N CYS A 447 -4.14 32.31 -27.76
CA CYS A 447 -4.20 33.80 -27.81
C CYS A 447 -5.58 34.46 -28.04
N ASP A 448 -6.70 33.79 -28.38
CA ASP A 448 -7.95 34.53 -28.72
C ASP A 448 -9.26 34.05 -28.06
N ALA A 449 -9.23 33.02 -27.20
CA ALA A 449 -10.43 32.63 -26.47
C ALA A 449 -10.56 33.43 -25.16
N PRO A 450 -11.71 34.10 -24.89
CA PRO A 450 -11.91 34.77 -23.61
C PRO A 450 -11.72 33.79 -22.45
N LEU A 451 -11.13 34.28 -21.36
CA LEU A 451 -10.86 33.62 -20.07
C LEU A 451 -12.09 33.01 -19.36
N SER A 452 -13.22 32.82 -20.05
CA SER A 452 -14.50 32.42 -19.48
C SER A 452 -14.82 30.93 -19.57
N SER A 453 -13.99 30.10 -20.20
CA SER A 453 -14.09 28.64 -20.04
C SER A 453 -12.73 27.94 -20.13
N ASN A 454 -12.15 27.57 -18.98
CA ASN A 454 -10.95 26.70 -18.88
C ASN A 454 -11.24 25.23 -19.28
N ASN A 455 -12.12 25.02 -20.27
CA ASN A 455 -12.55 23.69 -20.70
C ASN A 455 -11.81 23.30 -21.98
N GLY A 456 -11.05 22.20 -21.90
CA GLY A 456 -10.35 21.62 -23.04
C GLY A 456 -11.21 20.60 -23.81
N VAL A 457 -10.73 20.19 -24.98
CA VAL A 457 -11.42 19.22 -25.85
C VAL A 457 -10.66 17.90 -25.90
N ILE A 458 -11.35 16.82 -25.56
CA ILE A 458 -10.89 15.45 -25.80
C ILE A 458 -11.16 15.13 -27.27
N SER A 459 -10.12 15.05 -28.10
CA SER A 459 -10.26 14.73 -29.53
C SER A 459 -10.50 13.25 -29.78
N HIS A 460 -9.83 12.39 -29.00
CA HIS A 460 -9.96 10.94 -29.11
C HIS A 460 -10.15 10.29 -27.74
N SER A 461 -11.04 9.31 -27.64
CA SER A 461 -11.34 8.47 -26.47
C SER A 461 -11.89 7.13 -26.95
N PHE A 462 -11.08 6.08 -27.01
CA PHE A 462 -11.53 4.76 -27.47
C PHE A 462 -10.73 3.60 -26.86
N PRO A 463 -11.32 2.40 -26.72
CA PRO A 463 -10.60 1.22 -26.26
C PRO A 463 -9.67 0.68 -27.34
N LEU A 464 -8.46 0.28 -26.97
CA LEU A 464 -7.50 -0.33 -27.89
C LEU A 464 -7.84 -1.79 -28.20
N THR A 465 -8.35 -2.53 -27.23
CA THR A 465 -8.61 -3.98 -27.35
C THR A 465 -9.96 -4.35 -26.74
N SER A 466 -10.58 -5.44 -27.22
CA SER A 466 -11.83 -5.97 -26.66
C SER A 466 -11.63 -6.76 -25.36
N ILE A 467 -10.41 -7.28 -25.14
CA ILE A 467 -10.05 -8.10 -23.97
C ILE A 467 -10.08 -7.31 -22.65
N PRO A 468 -10.36 -7.97 -21.51
CA PRO A 468 -10.16 -7.37 -20.19
C PRO A 468 -8.68 -7.04 -19.96
N PHE A 469 -8.39 -5.85 -19.43
CA PHE A 469 -7.00 -5.42 -19.21
C PHE A 469 -6.88 -4.58 -17.94
N GLU A 470 -6.00 -5.01 -17.03
CA GLU A 470 -5.67 -4.30 -15.78
C GLU A 470 -4.21 -4.51 -15.37
N PHE A 471 -3.79 -3.83 -14.30
CA PHE A 471 -2.40 -3.78 -13.82
C PHE A 471 -1.42 -3.38 -14.94
N PRO A 472 -1.64 -2.19 -15.56
CA PRO A 472 -0.85 -1.74 -16.68
C PRO A 472 0.60 -1.45 -16.27
N MET A 473 1.50 -1.62 -17.24
CA MET A 473 2.91 -1.34 -17.07
C MET A 473 3.60 -0.94 -18.36
N VAL A 474 4.55 -0.04 -18.21
CA VAL A 474 5.56 0.30 -19.22
C VAL A 474 6.96 0.08 -18.64
N PRO A 475 7.99 -0.11 -19.49
CA PRO A 475 9.39 -0.01 -19.07
C PRO A 475 9.63 1.29 -18.28
N SER A 476 10.33 1.20 -17.16
CA SER A 476 10.45 2.31 -16.20
C SER A 476 11.16 3.54 -16.76
N ASP A 477 12.12 3.32 -17.66
CA ASP A 477 12.89 4.33 -18.38
C ASP A 477 12.05 5.09 -19.43
N LEU A 478 10.99 4.47 -19.94
CA LEU A 478 10.06 5.06 -20.91
C LEU A 478 8.82 5.70 -20.28
N GLY A 479 8.70 5.66 -18.96
CA GLY A 479 7.64 6.36 -18.23
C GLY A 479 7.58 7.84 -18.61
N MET A 480 6.36 8.40 -18.73
CA MET A 480 6.11 9.79 -19.12
C MET A 480 6.49 10.15 -20.58
N SER A 481 6.91 9.17 -21.38
CA SER A 481 7.27 9.29 -22.79
C SER A 481 6.42 8.36 -23.65
N ALA A 482 6.41 8.56 -24.98
CA ALA A 482 5.72 7.65 -25.88
C ALA A 482 6.45 6.29 -25.87
N CYS A 483 5.71 5.22 -25.61
CA CYS A 483 6.20 3.83 -25.63
C CYS A 483 5.40 3.03 -26.66
N GLN A 484 6.03 2.04 -27.29
CA GLN A 484 5.40 1.12 -28.21
C GLN A 484 4.60 0.04 -27.51
N TYR A 485 5.10 -0.48 -26.38
CA TYR A 485 4.53 -1.64 -25.70
C TYR A 485 4.00 -1.31 -24.32
N VAL A 486 2.82 -1.85 -24.01
CA VAL A 486 2.25 -1.86 -22.66
C VAL A 486 2.00 -3.30 -22.26
N TYR A 487 2.43 -3.65 -21.05
CA TYR A 487 2.22 -4.95 -20.44
C TYR A 487 1.11 -4.88 -19.40
N GLY A 488 0.46 -6.01 -19.14
CA GLY A 488 -0.52 -6.09 -18.05
C GLY A 488 -1.08 -7.49 -17.85
N CYS A 489 -2.16 -7.54 -17.09
CA CYS A 489 -2.87 -8.75 -16.75
C CYS A 489 -4.16 -8.87 -17.58
N THR A 490 -4.47 -10.07 -18.03
CA THR A 490 -5.74 -10.39 -18.70
C THR A 490 -6.23 -11.77 -18.25
N MET A 491 -7.34 -12.22 -18.83
CA MET A 491 -7.95 -13.52 -18.55
C MET A 491 -8.32 -14.21 -19.86
N ARG A 492 -8.29 -15.55 -19.88
CA ARG A 492 -8.85 -16.34 -21.00
C ARG A 492 -10.34 -16.10 -21.18
N SER A 493 -11.05 -15.94 -20.07
CA SER A 493 -12.49 -15.71 -20.02
C SER A 493 -12.89 -14.94 -18.77
N GLY A 494 -13.88 -14.06 -18.91
CA GLY A 494 -14.44 -13.23 -17.85
C GLY A 494 -13.84 -11.83 -17.77
N SER A 495 -14.13 -11.10 -16.70
CA SER A 495 -13.64 -9.73 -16.47
C SER A 495 -13.21 -9.51 -15.01
N PHE A 496 -12.47 -8.42 -14.77
CA PHE A 496 -11.91 -8.10 -13.45
C PHE A 496 -12.97 -7.73 -12.39
N ASP A 497 -14.20 -7.47 -12.81
CA ASP A 497 -15.34 -7.05 -12.01
C ASP A 497 -16.42 -8.15 -11.84
N GLU A 498 -16.32 -9.29 -12.55
CA GLU A 498 -17.44 -10.24 -12.71
C GLU A 498 -17.72 -11.16 -11.52
N ARG A 499 -16.75 -11.39 -10.62
CA ARG A 499 -16.90 -12.41 -9.57
C ARG A 499 -17.45 -11.82 -8.27
N LEU A 500 -18.77 -11.89 -8.10
CA LEU A 500 -19.40 -11.79 -6.78
C LEU A 500 -18.90 -12.96 -5.92
N GLY A 501 -18.02 -12.67 -4.94
CA GLY A 501 -17.48 -13.68 -4.02
C GLY A 501 -16.01 -14.07 -4.23
N GLY A 502 -15.22 -13.27 -4.97
CA GLY A 502 -13.76 -13.40 -5.04
C GLY A 502 -13.16 -12.45 -6.09
N ALA A 503 -11.87 -12.17 -6.06
CA ALA A 503 -11.27 -11.32 -7.09
C ALA A 503 -11.16 -12.02 -8.46
N ALA A 504 -10.85 -11.22 -9.47
CA ALA A 504 -10.38 -11.68 -10.76
C ALA A 504 -9.17 -12.63 -10.59
N LYS A 505 -9.19 -13.76 -11.28
CA LYS A 505 -8.07 -14.71 -11.30
C LYS A 505 -7.30 -14.51 -12.60
N VAL A 506 -6.14 -13.86 -12.51
CA VAL A 506 -5.29 -13.57 -13.67
C VAL A 506 -4.63 -14.85 -14.15
N ASP A 507 -5.17 -15.47 -15.21
CA ASP A 507 -4.61 -16.68 -15.83
C ASP A 507 -3.83 -16.38 -17.13
N CYS A 508 -3.63 -15.09 -17.45
CA CYS A 508 -2.85 -14.64 -18.59
C CYS A 508 -2.08 -13.33 -18.30
N LEU A 509 -0.88 -13.21 -18.87
CA LEU A 509 -0.19 -11.94 -19.08
C LEU A 509 -0.38 -11.49 -20.53
N VAL A 510 -0.32 -10.19 -20.78
CA VAL A 510 -0.52 -9.63 -22.12
C VAL A 510 0.47 -8.50 -22.41
N LYS A 511 0.94 -8.45 -23.66
CA LYS A 511 1.70 -7.34 -24.27
C LYS A 511 0.88 -6.75 -25.41
N ILE A 512 0.76 -5.42 -25.45
CA ILE A 512 0.02 -4.68 -26.48
C ILE A 512 0.97 -3.68 -27.15
N ASP A 513 1.09 -3.75 -28.48
CA ASP A 513 1.64 -2.66 -29.31
C ASP A 513 0.60 -1.54 -29.40
N VAL A 514 0.72 -0.59 -28.47
CA VAL A 514 -0.25 0.49 -28.32
C VAL A 514 -0.12 1.52 -29.43
N GLN A 515 1.07 1.77 -29.98
CA GLN A 515 1.26 2.77 -31.04
C GLN A 515 0.61 2.31 -32.35
N THR A 516 0.75 1.03 -32.69
CA THR A 516 0.05 0.45 -33.84
C THR A 516 -1.46 0.56 -33.69
N LEU A 517 -2.02 0.24 -32.52
CA LEU A 517 -3.46 0.33 -32.28
C LEU A 517 -3.97 1.78 -32.21
N ILE A 518 -3.23 2.70 -31.59
CA ILE A 518 -3.57 4.13 -31.57
C ILE A 518 -3.62 4.68 -32.99
N ARG A 519 -2.61 4.38 -33.81
CA ARG A 519 -2.58 4.83 -35.21
C ARG A 519 -3.79 4.31 -35.99
N ARG A 520 -4.06 3.00 -35.92
CA ARG A 520 -5.25 2.39 -36.54
C ARG A 520 -6.56 3.03 -36.05
N GLY A 521 -6.68 3.29 -34.75
CA GLY A 521 -7.85 3.94 -34.16
C GLY A 521 -8.03 5.39 -34.63
N ARG A 522 -6.94 6.16 -34.73
CA ARG A 522 -6.96 7.53 -35.27
C ARG A 522 -7.32 7.56 -36.76
N GLU A 523 -6.83 6.61 -37.56
CA GLU A 523 -7.15 6.47 -38.98
C GLU A 523 -8.64 6.18 -39.24
N ARG A 524 -9.35 5.55 -38.29
CA ARG A 524 -10.81 5.33 -38.38
C ARG A 524 -11.62 6.63 -38.34
N GLY A 525 -11.07 7.73 -37.81
CA GLY A 525 -11.77 9.01 -37.67
C GLY A 525 -12.88 9.02 -36.62
N GLU A 526 -13.12 7.91 -35.92
CA GLU A 526 -14.18 7.76 -34.92
C GLU A 526 -13.75 8.29 -33.54
N GLY A 527 -13.32 9.55 -33.46
CA GLY A 527 -12.66 10.16 -32.28
C GLY A 527 -13.05 9.58 -30.92
N LYS A 528 -14.33 9.59 -30.56
CA LYS A 528 -14.85 9.05 -29.28
C LYS A 528 -15.66 7.75 -29.44
N SER A 529 -15.13 6.77 -30.18
CA SER A 529 -15.78 5.48 -30.40
C SER A 529 -15.67 4.57 -29.17
N ALA A 530 -16.78 3.94 -28.78
CA ALA A 530 -16.75 2.89 -27.77
C ALA A 530 -16.29 1.53 -28.36
N THR A 531 -16.13 1.43 -29.68
CA THR A 531 -15.74 0.19 -30.37
C THR A 531 -14.23 -0.04 -30.25
N PRO A 532 -13.80 -1.24 -29.80
CA PRO A 532 -12.38 -1.57 -29.73
C PRO A 532 -11.65 -1.52 -31.07
N VAL A 533 -10.36 -1.14 -31.06
CA VAL A 533 -9.53 -1.21 -32.27
C VAL A 533 -9.23 -2.66 -32.65
N ASP A 534 -8.76 -3.47 -31.70
CA ASP A 534 -8.66 -4.92 -31.86
C ASP A 534 -9.88 -5.59 -31.24
N GLU A 535 -10.78 -6.10 -32.08
CA GLU A 535 -12.04 -6.72 -31.64
C GLU A 535 -11.87 -8.18 -31.21
N ARG A 536 -10.70 -8.79 -31.44
CA ARG A 536 -10.47 -10.21 -31.18
C ARG A 536 -10.52 -10.53 -29.68
N SER A 537 -11.24 -11.59 -29.31
CA SER A 537 -11.24 -12.12 -27.94
C SER A 537 -9.88 -12.72 -27.54
N SER A 538 -9.66 -12.93 -26.24
CA SER A 538 -8.45 -13.59 -25.74
C SER A 538 -8.21 -14.96 -26.39
N SER A 539 -9.28 -15.74 -26.61
CA SER A 539 -9.20 -17.06 -27.26
C SER A 539 -8.84 -16.95 -28.74
N GLN A 540 -9.36 -15.96 -29.47
CA GLN A 540 -9.02 -15.72 -30.87
C GLN A 540 -7.57 -15.28 -31.03
N ILE A 541 -7.07 -14.43 -30.12
CA ILE A 541 -5.67 -13.99 -30.11
C ILE A 541 -4.75 -15.19 -29.85
N LEU A 542 -4.99 -15.97 -28.78
CA LEU A 542 -4.21 -17.17 -28.48
C LEU A 542 -4.21 -18.18 -29.64
N HIS A 543 -5.37 -18.40 -30.27
CA HIS A 543 -5.47 -19.27 -31.44
C HIS A 543 -4.66 -18.74 -32.62
N ALA A 544 -4.69 -17.44 -32.92
CA ALA A 544 -3.90 -16.84 -34.00
C ALA A 544 -2.39 -17.03 -33.80
N TRP A 545 -1.88 -16.77 -32.59
CA TRP A 545 -0.46 -16.98 -32.25
C TRP A 545 -0.05 -18.45 -32.37
N SER A 546 -0.91 -19.39 -31.95
CA SER A 546 -0.65 -20.84 -32.12
C SER A 546 -0.53 -21.28 -33.59
N LYS A 547 -1.04 -20.47 -34.54
CA LYS A 547 -0.92 -20.69 -35.98
C LYS A 547 0.23 -19.90 -36.62
N GLY A 548 1.05 -19.23 -35.81
CA GLY A 548 2.12 -18.35 -36.27
C GLY A 548 1.63 -17.02 -36.86
N VAL A 549 0.38 -16.64 -36.61
CA VAL A 549 -0.18 -15.35 -37.05
C VAL A 549 -0.01 -14.34 -35.92
N GLU A 550 1.14 -13.66 -35.94
CA GLU A 550 1.46 -12.61 -34.99
C GLU A 550 0.64 -11.34 -35.24
N GLY A 551 0.50 -10.52 -34.20
CA GLY A 551 -0.27 -9.28 -34.28
C GLY A 551 0.07 -8.31 -33.15
N PRO A 552 -0.65 -7.18 -33.07
CA PRO A 552 -0.34 -6.12 -32.11
C PRO A 552 -0.66 -6.48 -30.64
N VAL A 553 -1.20 -7.68 -30.39
CA VAL A 553 -1.52 -8.15 -29.05
C VAL A 553 -0.98 -9.57 -28.91
N ALA A 554 -0.12 -9.79 -27.92
CA ALA A 554 0.44 -11.09 -27.56
C ALA A 554 -0.04 -11.49 -26.17
N ILE A 555 -0.57 -12.71 -26.02
CA ILE A 555 -1.05 -13.21 -24.73
C ILE A 555 -0.23 -14.44 -24.34
N PHE A 556 0.32 -14.42 -23.14
CA PHE A 556 0.91 -15.58 -22.49
C PHE A 556 -0.11 -16.17 -21.52
N SER A 557 -0.55 -17.41 -21.76
CA SER A 557 -1.54 -18.06 -20.91
C SER A 557 -0.90 -19.11 -20.00
N PHE A 558 -1.16 -19.04 -18.70
CA PHE A 558 -0.62 -20.00 -17.73
C PHE A 558 -1.36 -21.34 -17.80
N PRO A 559 -0.70 -22.49 -17.52
CA PRO A 559 -1.38 -23.77 -17.40
C PRO A 559 -2.59 -23.70 -16.45
N GLN A 560 -3.59 -24.57 -16.68
CA GLN A 560 -4.84 -24.53 -15.92
C GLN A 560 -4.57 -24.66 -14.41
N GLY A 561 -5.18 -23.76 -13.63
CA GLY A 561 -5.03 -23.71 -12.16
C GLY A 561 -3.91 -22.80 -11.66
N LEU A 562 -2.98 -22.37 -12.52
CA LEU A 562 -1.93 -21.43 -12.17
C LEU A 562 -2.43 -19.99 -12.35
N ILE A 563 -2.42 -19.22 -11.28
CA ILE A 563 -2.87 -17.83 -11.25
C ILE A 563 -1.67 -16.92 -10.98
N ALA A 564 -1.52 -15.92 -11.84
CA ALA A 564 -0.48 -14.92 -11.78
C ALA A 564 -0.92 -13.68 -10.98
N GLN A 565 0.05 -12.81 -10.76
CA GLN A 565 -0.13 -11.51 -10.15
C GLN A 565 0.56 -10.45 -11.01
N GLU A 566 0.52 -9.17 -10.62
CA GLU A 566 1.17 -8.08 -11.37
C GLU A 566 2.62 -8.47 -11.73
N ALA A 567 2.91 -8.55 -13.03
CA ALA A 567 4.25 -8.80 -13.54
C ALA A 567 5.08 -7.52 -13.49
N ARG A 568 6.42 -7.56 -13.44
CA ARG A 568 7.31 -6.40 -13.67
C ARG A 568 8.27 -6.66 -14.84
N PHE A 569 8.40 -5.68 -15.74
CA PHE A 569 9.34 -5.71 -16.85
C PHE A 569 10.74 -5.34 -16.39
N VAL A 570 11.73 -6.11 -16.85
CA VAL A 570 13.15 -5.88 -16.63
C VAL A 570 13.83 -5.84 -17.99
N PRO A 571 14.42 -4.70 -18.39
CA PRO A 571 15.08 -4.59 -19.68
C PRO A 571 16.33 -5.48 -19.74
N ARG A 572 16.60 -6.03 -20.92
CA ARG A 572 17.91 -6.61 -21.24
C ARG A 572 18.94 -5.49 -21.36
N GLN A 573 20.22 -5.78 -21.09
CA GLN A 573 21.29 -4.79 -21.25
C GLN A 573 21.83 -4.74 -22.69
N GLY A 574 21.85 -3.56 -23.30
CA GLY A 574 22.39 -3.35 -24.65
C GLY A 574 21.82 -2.11 -25.34
N ARG A 575 22.63 -1.44 -26.18
CA ARG A 575 22.24 -0.17 -26.85
C ARG A 575 21.42 -0.33 -28.13
N GLU A 576 21.34 -1.55 -28.67
CA GLU A 576 20.66 -1.86 -29.94
C GLU A 576 19.38 -2.70 -29.73
N LEU A 577 18.85 -2.70 -28.51
CA LEU A 577 17.73 -3.55 -28.12
C LEU A 577 16.39 -2.88 -28.49
N ASP A 578 15.43 -3.71 -28.91
CA ASP A 578 14.05 -3.29 -29.08
C ASP A 578 13.41 -3.01 -27.71
N GLU A 579 12.36 -2.19 -27.68
CA GLU A 579 11.68 -1.80 -26.44
C GLU A 579 11.16 -3.00 -25.61
N ASP A 580 10.83 -4.12 -26.26
CA ASP A 580 10.35 -5.34 -25.60
C ASP A 580 11.44 -6.40 -25.33
N ASP A 581 12.71 -6.09 -25.60
CA ASP A 581 13.83 -6.96 -25.25
C ASP A 581 14.08 -6.94 -23.74
N GLY A 582 13.47 -7.88 -23.06
CA GLY A 582 13.58 -8.02 -21.61
C GLY A 582 12.75 -9.18 -21.08
N TYR A 583 12.50 -9.13 -19.78
CA TYR A 583 11.84 -10.20 -19.03
C TYR A 583 10.67 -9.67 -18.21
N LEU A 584 9.61 -10.46 -18.10
CA LEU A 584 8.51 -10.25 -17.16
C LEU A 584 8.71 -11.17 -15.95
N LEU A 585 8.69 -10.58 -14.75
CA LEU A 585 8.78 -11.27 -13.47
C LEU A 585 7.40 -11.27 -12.81
N SER A 586 6.83 -12.44 -12.50
CA SER A 586 5.53 -12.52 -11.81
C SER A 586 5.49 -13.67 -10.81
N TYR A 587 4.85 -13.42 -9.65
CA TYR A 587 4.54 -14.45 -8.68
C TYR A 587 3.33 -15.27 -9.12
N ILE A 588 3.49 -16.59 -9.17
CA ILE A 588 2.49 -17.54 -9.62
C ILE A 588 2.08 -18.42 -8.45
N TYR A 589 0.77 -18.64 -8.28
CA TYR A 589 0.21 -19.57 -7.32
C TYR A 589 -0.56 -20.67 -8.03
N ASP A 590 -0.32 -21.93 -7.64
CA ASP A 590 -1.03 -23.08 -8.18
C ASP A 590 -2.20 -23.44 -7.27
N GLU A 591 -3.43 -23.24 -7.77
CA GLU A 591 -4.65 -23.50 -7.02
C GLU A 591 -4.92 -24.98 -6.76
N LYS A 592 -4.16 -25.91 -7.34
CA LYS A 592 -4.26 -27.34 -6.96
C LYS A 592 -3.94 -27.58 -5.48
N TYR A 593 -3.23 -26.64 -4.85
CA TYR A 593 -2.92 -26.67 -3.43
C TYR A 593 -4.04 -26.10 -2.55
N LEU A 594 -5.19 -25.72 -3.11
CA LEU A 594 -6.38 -25.41 -2.33
C LEU A 594 -7.11 -26.69 -1.91
N LEU A 595 -7.53 -26.74 -0.66
CA LEU A 595 -8.37 -27.80 -0.12
C LEU A 595 -9.81 -27.68 -0.67
N PRO A 596 -10.63 -28.75 -0.60
CA PRO A 596 -12.01 -28.73 -1.10
C PRO A 596 -12.88 -27.63 -0.48
N ASP A 597 -12.53 -27.16 0.71
CA ASP A 597 -13.22 -26.08 1.42
C ASP A 597 -12.74 -24.67 1.00
N GLY A 598 -11.80 -24.57 0.06
CA GLY A 598 -11.23 -23.33 -0.46
C GLY A 598 -10.13 -22.72 0.40
N THR A 599 -9.67 -23.39 1.45
CA THR A 599 -8.52 -22.94 2.26
C THR A 599 -7.18 -23.43 1.68
N PRO A 600 -6.06 -22.73 1.92
CA PRO A 600 -4.75 -23.19 1.47
C PRO A 600 -4.31 -24.47 2.18
N SER A 601 -3.69 -25.38 1.44
CA SER A 601 -3.00 -26.54 2.02
C SER A 601 -1.79 -26.12 2.86
N ALA A 602 -1.55 -26.84 3.95
CA ALA A 602 -0.36 -26.71 4.78
C ALA A 602 0.84 -27.55 4.28
N SER A 603 0.72 -28.18 3.11
CA SER A 603 1.82 -28.95 2.50
C SER A 603 3.05 -28.06 2.29
N ALA A 604 4.24 -28.60 2.58
CA ALA A 604 5.51 -27.91 2.30
C ALA A 604 5.69 -27.57 0.80
N ASP A 605 4.99 -28.27 -0.08
CA ASP A 605 5.02 -28.01 -1.53
C ASP A 605 3.99 -26.96 -1.99
N ALA A 606 3.10 -26.49 -1.12
CA ALA A 606 2.04 -25.53 -1.46
C ALA A 606 2.52 -24.06 -1.59
N GLY A 607 3.79 -23.87 -1.93
CA GLY A 607 4.41 -22.57 -2.13
C GLY A 607 4.03 -21.90 -3.44
N SER A 608 4.33 -20.60 -3.55
CA SER A 608 4.28 -19.89 -4.83
C SER A 608 5.60 -20.07 -5.60
N GLU A 609 5.56 -19.78 -6.89
CA GLU A 609 6.77 -19.68 -7.71
C GLU A 609 6.96 -18.23 -8.19
N LEU A 610 8.20 -17.83 -8.47
CA LEU A 610 8.51 -16.64 -9.27
C LEU A 610 8.91 -17.10 -10.67
N TRP A 611 8.20 -16.60 -11.68
CA TRP A 611 8.46 -16.94 -13.09
C TRP A 611 9.14 -15.77 -13.79
N VAL A 612 10.13 -16.10 -14.62
CA VAL A 612 10.82 -15.17 -15.52
C VAL A 612 10.45 -15.56 -16.95
N ILE A 613 9.78 -14.66 -17.65
CA ILE A 613 9.20 -14.88 -18.98
C ILE A 613 9.85 -13.91 -19.95
N ASP A 614 10.36 -14.39 -21.08
CA ASP A 614 10.86 -13.55 -22.17
C ASP A 614 9.71 -12.72 -22.75
N ALA A 615 9.79 -11.39 -22.59
CA ALA A 615 8.72 -10.46 -22.95
C ALA A 615 8.50 -10.36 -24.47
N LYS A 616 9.57 -10.51 -25.25
CA LYS A 616 9.53 -10.47 -26.71
C LYS A 616 8.81 -11.70 -27.25
N ARG A 617 9.17 -12.87 -26.72
CA ARG A 617 8.67 -14.18 -27.16
C ARG A 617 7.40 -14.67 -26.45
N MET A 618 6.82 -13.89 -25.54
CA MET A 618 5.72 -14.33 -24.68
C MET A 618 4.48 -14.86 -25.43
N GLY A 619 4.25 -14.41 -26.67
CA GLY A 619 3.16 -14.90 -27.51
C GLY A 619 3.33 -16.34 -28.00
N HIS A 620 4.54 -16.90 -27.95
CA HIS A 620 4.81 -18.31 -28.30
C HIS A 620 4.48 -19.29 -27.16
N GLY A 621 3.91 -18.81 -26.04
CA GLY A 621 3.49 -19.66 -24.94
C GLY A 621 4.67 -20.15 -24.12
N MET A 622 4.66 -21.44 -23.74
CA MET A 622 5.54 -21.93 -22.66
C MET A 622 7.03 -21.91 -22.98
N ASP A 623 7.40 -21.88 -24.25
CA ASP A 623 8.79 -21.77 -24.70
C ASP A 623 9.45 -20.43 -24.35
N SER A 624 8.65 -19.42 -23.94
CA SER A 624 9.15 -18.14 -23.46
C SER A 624 9.49 -18.14 -21.97
N VAL A 625 9.22 -19.21 -21.22
CA VAL A 625 9.62 -19.30 -19.81
C VAL A 625 11.10 -19.61 -19.71
N VAL A 626 11.84 -18.67 -19.15
CA VAL A 626 13.30 -18.73 -19.05
C VAL A 626 13.74 -19.33 -17.73
N CYS A 627 13.05 -18.99 -16.65
CA CYS A 627 13.39 -19.44 -15.30
C CYS A 627 12.16 -19.54 -14.42
N ARG A 628 12.10 -20.57 -13.56
CA ARG A 628 11.09 -20.74 -12.51
C ARG A 628 11.77 -20.99 -11.18
N ILE A 629 11.36 -20.26 -10.15
CA ILE A 629 11.98 -20.27 -8.83
C ILE A 629 10.91 -20.65 -7.81
N LYS A 630 11.12 -21.73 -7.05
CA LYS A 630 10.21 -22.17 -6.00
C LYS A 630 10.46 -21.37 -4.73
N LEU A 631 9.41 -20.78 -4.18
CA LEU A 631 9.46 -19.99 -2.96
C LEU A 631 9.14 -20.86 -1.75
N PRO A 632 9.65 -20.54 -0.55
CA PRO A 632 9.44 -21.35 0.66
C PRO A 632 8.00 -21.36 1.16
N GLN A 633 7.17 -20.45 0.66
CA GLN A 633 5.77 -20.33 1.04
C GLN A 633 4.93 -19.71 -0.07
N ARG A 634 3.62 -19.73 0.14
CA ARG A 634 2.66 -19.01 -0.68
C ARG A 634 2.90 -17.50 -0.59
N VAL A 635 2.80 -16.82 -1.73
CA VAL A 635 2.75 -15.36 -1.80
C VAL A 635 1.29 -14.98 -2.07
N PRO A 636 0.56 -14.44 -1.08
CA PRO A 636 -0.84 -14.05 -1.24
C PRO A 636 -1.08 -13.11 -2.41
N TYR A 637 -2.33 -12.96 -2.83
CA TYR A 637 -2.69 -11.94 -3.80
C TYR A 637 -2.36 -10.53 -3.28
N GLY A 638 -1.35 -9.92 -3.89
CA GLY A 638 -0.87 -8.58 -3.58
C GLY A 638 -1.38 -7.53 -4.56
N LEU A 639 -0.81 -6.34 -4.44
CA LEU A 639 -1.11 -5.18 -5.27
C LEU A 639 0.13 -4.89 -6.13
N HIS A 640 0.78 -3.76 -5.93
CA HIS A 640 1.85 -3.31 -6.83
C HIS A 640 3.24 -3.68 -6.33
N GLY A 641 4.15 -3.90 -7.28
CA GLY A 641 5.56 -4.16 -7.05
C GLY A 641 6.50 -3.23 -7.79
N THR A 642 7.79 -3.43 -7.61
CA THR A 642 8.84 -2.74 -8.34
C THR A 642 10.04 -3.66 -8.54
N TRP A 643 10.78 -3.42 -9.61
CA TRP A 643 12.09 -4.02 -9.84
C TRP A 643 13.17 -3.04 -9.43
N LEU A 644 14.12 -3.49 -8.60
CA LEU A 644 15.30 -2.74 -8.24
C LEU A 644 16.51 -3.31 -8.99
N PRO A 645 17.11 -2.57 -9.94
CA PRO A 645 18.30 -3.02 -10.62
C PRO A 645 19.53 -3.10 -9.69
N PRO A 646 20.59 -3.80 -10.10
CA PRO A 646 21.77 -4.04 -9.29
C PRO A 646 22.51 -2.78 -8.82
N SER A 647 22.43 -1.68 -9.57
CA SER A 647 22.96 -0.38 -9.16
C SER A 647 22.33 0.06 -7.84
N LEU A 648 21.00 0.02 -7.76
CA LEU A 648 20.22 0.53 -6.62
C LEU A 648 20.32 -0.34 -5.37
N THR A 649 20.39 -1.66 -5.53
CA THR A 649 20.49 -2.59 -4.39
C THR A 649 21.85 -2.56 -3.68
N ARG A 650 22.92 -2.16 -4.39
CA ARG A 650 24.29 -2.07 -3.82
C ARG A 650 24.45 -0.89 -2.88
N HIS A 651 23.82 0.25 -3.17
CA HIS A 651 23.96 1.49 -2.39
C HIS A 651 23.35 1.43 -0.97
N GLN A 652 22.46 0.47 -0.68
CA GLN A 652 21.86 0.29 0.65
C GLN A 652 22.47 -0.86 1.46
N ARG A 653 23.47 -1.57 0.93
CA ARG A 653 24.18 -2.60 1.70
C ARG A 653 25.00 -1.96 2.80
N VAL A 654 24.65 -2.24 4.05
CA VAL A 654 25.48 -1.88 5.20
C VAL A 654 26.73 -2.76 5.21
N PRO A 655 27.95 -2.20 5.34
CA PRO A 655 29.13 -3.00 5.63
C PRO A 655 29.00 -3.60 7.04
N GLY A 656 28.93 -4.94 7.13
CA GLY A 656 28.92 -5.72 8.36
C GLY A 656 27.60 -6.47 8.63
N PRO A 657 27.59 -7.46 9.54
CA PRO A 657 26.37 -8.17 9.93
C PRO A 657 25.41 -7.21 10.65
N LEU A 658 24.17 -7.13 10.16
CA LEU A 658 23.09 -6.46 10.86
C LEU A 658 22.81 -7.20 12.19
N PRO A 659 22.51 -6.48 13.29
CA PRO A 659 22.10 -7.16 14.53
C PRO A 659 20.85 -8.01 14.25
N GLU A 660 20.82 -9.26 14.73
CA GLU A 660 19.67 -10.16 14.59
C GLU A 660 18.39 -9.44 15.04
N GLN A 661 17.49 -9.22 14.10
CA GLN A 661 16.23 -8.55 14.38
C GLN A 661 15.15 -9.59 14.69
N PRO A 662 14.40 -9.44 15.79
CA PRO A 662 13.32 -10.35 16.10
C PRO A 662 12.23 -10.25 15.02
N LEU A 663 11.80 -11.40 14.52
CA LEU A 663 10.66 -11.50 13.61
C LEU A 663 9.41 -10.91 14.27
N LEU A 664 8.39 -10.58 13.49
CA LEU A 664 7.10 -10.16 14.05
C LEU A 664 6.60 -11.19 15.08
N GLN A 665 6.81 -12.48 14.82
CA GLN A 665 6.47 -13.57 15.72
C GLN A 665 7.26 -13.51 17.05
N ASP A 666 8.58 -13.26 16.98
CA ASP A 666 9.43 -13.09 18.16
C ASP A 666 9.03 -11.87 19.00
N LYS A 667 8.58 -10.79 18.33
CA LYS A 667 8.07 -9.57 18.97
C LYS A 667 6.73 -9.81 19.68
N ILE A 668 5.84 -10.61 19.08
CA ILE A 668 4.58 -11.05 19.69
C ILE A 668 4.85 -11.96 20.90
N ALA A 669 5.81 -12.89 20.78
CA ALA A 669 6.15 -13.88 21.79
C ALA A 669 6.92 -13.32 23.00
N ARG A 670 7.85 -12.38 22.80
CA ARG A 670 8.71 -11.81 23.88
C ARG A 670 7.95 -10.91 24.87
N SER A 671 6.79 -10.39 24.47
CA SER A 671 5.75 -9.71 25.27
C SER A 671 5.17 -8.58 24.43
N ARG A 672 3.90 -8.72 24.05
CA ARG A 672 3.11 -7.68 23.35
C ARG A 672 3.26 -6.30 24.02
N LEU A 673 3.41 -6.29 25.34
CA LEU A 673 3.55 -5.10 26.18
C LEU A 673 4.93 -4.45 26.09
N LEU A 674 6.02 -5.23 26.03
CA LEU A 674 7.37 -4.69 25.87
C LEU A 674 7.60 -4.19 24.44
N PHE A 675 7.07 -4.88 23.42
CA PHE A 675 7.09 -4.39 22.05
C PHE A 675 6.24 -3.11 21.90
N ALA A 676 5.02 -3.09 22.45
CA ALA A 676 4.18 -1.89 22.48
C ALA A 676 4.82 -0.73 23.25
N ALA A 677 5.44 -1.00 24.41
CA ALA A 677 6.20 0.02 25.14
C ALA A 677 7.39 0.52 24.32
N SER A 678 8.11 -0.37 23.64
CA SER A 678 9.20 0.04 22.77
C SER A 678 8.73 0.91 21.60
N ILE A 679 7.53 0.72 21.05
CA ILE A 679 7.00 1.56 19.96
C ILE A 679 6.36 2.85 20.46
N LEU A 680 5.67 2.81 21.60
CA LEU A 680 5.00 3.98 22.21
C LEU A 680 6.00 4.92 22.89
N PHE A 681 7.14 4.40 23.34
CA PHE A 681 8.15 5.15 24.10
C PHE A 681 9.55 5.20 23.47
N SER A 682 9.94 4.22 22.64
CA SER A 682 11.16 4.36 21.83
C SER A 682 10.80 5.08 20.54
N ARG A 683 11.57 6.12 20.26
CA ARG A 683 11.31 7.10 19.21
C ARG A 683 11.41 6.44 17.82
N PRO A 684 10.35 6.41 17.01
CA PRO A 684 10.47 6.06 15.59
C PRO A 684 11.00 7.24 14.74
N THR A 685 11.19 8.42 15.35
CA THR A 685 11.67 9.62 14.65
C THR A 685 12.46 10.49 15.62
N TYR A 686 13.64 10.95 15.23
CA TYR A 686 14.42 11.95 15.95
C TYR A 686 13.65 13.28 15.94
N ARG A 687 12.84 13.55 16.97
CA ARG A 687 12.19 14.85 17.19
C ARG A 687 12.57 15.36 18.58
N GLU A 688 13.25 16.50 18.65
CA GLU A 688 13.40 17.24 19.91
C GLU A 688 12.03 17.77 20.34
N LYS A 689 11.56 17.35 21.51
CA LYS A 689 10.33 17.85 22.12
C LYS A 689 10.67 19.02 23.03
N SER A 690 9.78 20.01 23.11
CA SER A 690 9.91 21.04 24.13
C SER A 690 9.69 20.43 25.53
N THR A 691 10.31 21.04 26.56
CA THR A 691 10.16 20.61 27.96
C THR A 691 8.70 20.62 28.41
N PHE A 692 7.92 21.57 27.90
CA PHE A 692 6.49 21.70 28.16
C PHE A 692 5.66 20.55 27.58
N GLU A 693 5.94 20.15 26.32
CA GLU A 693 5.29 18.98 25.72
C GLU A 693 5.60 17.71 26.51
N SER A 694 6.84 17.51 26.95
CA SER A 694 7.22 16.34 27.76
C SER A 694 6.46 16.30 29.10
N MET A 695 6.23 17.46 29.72
CA MET A 695 5.53 17.59 31.00
C MET A 695 4.02 17.36 30.88
N LEU A 696 3.37 17.95 29.86
CA LEU A 696 1.94 17.77 29.58
C LEU A 696 1.62 16.31 29.19
N LEU A 697 2.51 15.68 28.45
CA LEU A 697 2.43 14.30 28.02
C LEU A 697 2.64 13.28 29.15
N ALA A 698 3.35 13.66 30.21
CA ALA A 698 3.45 12.91 31.45
C ALA A 698 2.17 13.06 32.32
N LEU A 699 1.53 14.23 32.30
CA LEU A 699 0.26 14.49 32.99
C LEU A 699 -0.94 13.77 32.36
N LEU A 700 -0.96 13.59 31.04
CA LEU A 700 -2.01 12.87 30.30
C LEU A 700 -1.85 11.33 30.31
N TRP A 701 -0.98 10.82 31.19
CA TRP A 701 -0.66 9.40 31.35
C TRP A 701 -1.49 8.60 32.41
N PRO A 702 -2.77 8.90 32.78
CA PRO A 702 -3.57 8.01 33.64
C PRO A 702 -3.82 6.61 33.04
N ALA A 703 -3.63 6.46 31.74
CA ALA A 703 -3.86 5.21 31.00
C ALA A 703 -2.93 4.06 31.42
N SER A 704 -1.76 4.34 31.98
CA SER A 704 -0.87 3.28 32.50
C SER A 704 -1.39 2.65 33.78
N ILE A 705 -2.09 3.40 34.64
CA ILE A 705 -2.76 2.86 35.82
C ILE A 705 -3.94 1.98 35.38
N GLY A 706 -4.69 2.41 34.36
CA GLY A 706 -5.79 1.62 33.79
C GLY A 706 -5.34 0.36 33.06
N VAL A 707 -4.23 0.43 32.31
CA VAL A 707 -3.63 -0.74 31.65
C VAL A 707 -3.01 -1.68 32.69
N LEU A 708 -2.31 -1.17 33.71
CA LEU A 708 -1.80 -1.97 34.82
C LEU A 708 -2.95 -2.66 35.57
N ALA A 709 -4.06 -1.96 35.82
CA ALA A 709 -5.24 -2.53 36.47
C ALA A 709 -5.90 -3.61 35.61
N LEU A 710 -6.04 -3.40 34.29
CA LEU A 710 -6.56 -4.41 33.37
C LEU A 710 -5.62 -5.61 33.24
N SER A 711 -4.31 -5.41 33.20
CA SER A 711 -3.31 -6.47 33.18
C SER A 711 -3.27 -7.28 34.48
N VAL A 712 -3.48 -6.63 35.62
CA VAL A 712 -3.66 -7.33 36.92
C VAL A 712 -4.96 -8.11 36.93
N LEU A 713 -6.06 -7.56 36.41
CA LEU A 713 -7.35 -8.26 36.31
C LEU A 713 -7.29 -9.47 35.37
N GLU A 714 -6.61 -9.36 34.22
CA GLU A 714 -6.39 -10.48 33.32
C GLU A 714 -5.43 -11.51 33.89
N GLY A 715 -4.35 -11.09 34.55
CA GLY A 715 -3.41 -11.98 35.24
C GLY A 715 -4.09 -12.76 36.36
N VAL A 716 -4.93 -12.10 37.17
CA VAL A 716 -5.76 -12.74 38.20
C VAL A 716 -6.83 -13.64 37.57
N SER A 717 -7.46 -13.24 36.46
CA SER A 717 -8.43 -14.10 35.75
C SER A 717 -7.76 -15.33 35.14
N TYR A 718 -6.54 -15.20 34.63
CA TYR A 718 -5.73 -16.30 34.11
C TYR A 718 -5.32 -17.24 35.25
N TRP A 719 -4.86 -16.69 36.38
CA TRP A 719 -4.48 -17.43 37.57
C TRP A 719 -5.66 -18.21 38.16
N ILE A 720 -6.84 -17.58 38.31
CA ILE A 720 -8.07 -18.25 38.76
C ILE A 720 -8.52 -19.36 37.79
N ARG A 721 -8.34 -19.17 36.47
CA ARG A 721 -8.70 -20.19 35.47
C ARG A 721 -7.73 -21.38 35.43
N HIS A 722 -6.48 -21.20 35.85
CA HIS A 722 -5.44 -22.23 35.77
C HIS A 722 -5.09 -22.88 37.12
N GLU A 723 -5.38 -22.25 38.26
CA GLU A 723 -5.28 -22.89 39.58
C GLU A 723 -6.47 -23.78 39.92
N ALA A 724 -7.58 -23.68 39.18
CA ALA A 724 -8.70 -24.63 39.30
C ALA A 724 -8.32 -26.07 38.88
N VAL A 725 -7.09 -26.30 38.38
CA VAL A 725 -6.57 -27.61 37.95
C VAL A 725 -5.37 -28.09 38.79
N ILE A 726 -4.88 -27.29 39.74
CA ILE A 726 -3.76 -27.68 40.63
C ILE A 726 -4.24 -27.65 42.09
N GLY A 727 -5.33 -28.37 42.35
CA GLY A 727 -5.60 -28.87 43.70
C GLY A 727 -4.81 -30.15 43.89
N ASP A 728 -3.81 -30.10 44.77
CA ASP A 728 -3.03 -31.22 45.34
C ASP A 728 -1.52 -31.16 45.06
N ALA A 729 -0.87 -30.10 45.52
CA ALA A 729 0.48 -30.15 46.11
C ALA A 729 0.97 -28.72 46.36
N LEU A 730 0.99 -28.25 47.61
CA LEU A 730 2.03 -27.36 48.16
C LEU A 730 1.78 -27.11 49.65
N ASP A 731 2.75 -27.54 50.45
CA ASP A 731 2.81 -27.47 51.92
C ASP A 731 3.16 -26.04 52.39
N TRP A 732 2.43 -25.52 53.38
CA TRP A 732 2.42 -24.11 53.79
C TRP A 732 3.44 -23.74 54.87
N SER A 733 4.45 -24.57 55.12
CA SER A 733 5.35 -24.42 56.28
C SER A 733 6.55 -23.47 56.10
N HIS A 734 6.77 -22.87 54.92
CA HIS A 734 7.98 -22.07 54.63
C HIS A 734 7.80 -20.55 54.46
N LEU A 735 6.62 -19.97 54.69
CA LEU A 735 6.39 -18.52 54.50
C LEU A 735 6.51 -17.65 55.76
N ASN A 736 6.99 -18.20 56.88
CA ASN A 736 7.04 -17.47 58.16
C ASN A 736 8.40 -16.81 58.50
N THR A 737 9.38 -16.82 57.60
CA THR A 737 10.74 -16.33 57.92
C THR A 737 11.16 -15.04 57.21
N THR A 738 10.30 -14.45 56.36
CA THR A 738 10.66 -13.23 55.60
C THR A 738 9.95 -11.96 56.09
N ALA A 739 9.03 -12.06 57.05
CA ALA A 739 8.27 -10.93 57.56
C ALA A 739 8.91 -10.19 58.76
N SER A 740 9.97 -10.75 59.38
CA SER A 740 10.60 -10.16 60.57
C SER A 740 11.75 -9.18 60.30
N ASN A 741 12.20 -9.02 59.05
CA ASN A 741 13.36 -8.18 58.71
C ASN A 741 13.01 -6.83 58.07
N MET A 742 11.74 -6.42 58.04
CA MET A 742 11.30 -5.13 57.46
C MET A 742 10.73 -4.14 58.49
N LEU A 743 10.97 -4.32 59.79
CA LEU A 743 10.51 -3.40 60.83
C LEU A 743 11.61 -2.62 61.55
N ASP A 744 12.86 -2.69 61.10
CA ASP A 744 13.95 -1.83 61.58
C ASP A 744 14.57 -1.04 60.43
N SER A 745 13.89 0.03 60.00
CA SER A 745 14.55 1.15 59.35
C SER A 745 13.74 2.42 59.53
N ASP A 746 14.12 3.22 60.54
CA ASP A 746 13.75 4.62 60.66
C ASP A 746 14.32 5.41 59.48
N SER A 747 13.56 5.57 58.40
CA SER A 747 13.66 6.73 57.50
C SER A 747 12.56 6.72 56.43
N LEU A 748 12.09 7.92 56.11
CA LEU A 748 11.22 8.34 55.00
C LEU A 748 9.70 8.39 55.24
N HIS A 749 9.27 9.65 55.48
CA HIS A 749 8.04 10.31 55.06
C HIS A 749 6.77 9.49 54.80
N SER A 750 5.74 9.82 55.59
CA SER A 750 4.36 9.33 55.48
C SER A 750 3.76 9.47 54.07
N PRO A 751 3.07 8.44 53.54
CA PRO A 751 2.26 8.60 52.35
C PRO A 751 1.03 9.44 52.71
N SER A 752 0.81 10.48 51.93
CA SER A 752 -0.27 11.45 52.14
C SER A 752 -1.67 10.80 52.12
N PRO A 753 -2.62 11.28 52.94
CA PRO A 753 -3.92 10.66 53.19
C PRO A 753 -4.81 10.43 51.95
N TRP A 754 -4.53 11.06 50.81
CA TRP A 754 -5.29 10.86 49.57
C TRP A 754 -5.13 9.46 48.97
N ILE A 755 -3.99 8.80 49.16
CA ILE A 755 -3.73 7.45 48.61
C ILE A 755 -4.58 6.40 49.34
N LEU A 756 -4.76 6.56 50.66
CA LEU A 756 -5.68 5.72 51.44
C LEU A 756 -7.14 5.99 51.06
N SER A 757 -7.53 7.26 50.87
CA SER A 757 -8.89 7.61 50.47
C SER A 757 -9.27 7.08 49.08
N VAL A 758 -8.35 7.09 48.12
CA VAL A 758 -8.57 6.54 46.77
C VAL A 758 -8.67 5.01 46.80
N SER A 759 -7.86 4.35 47.64
CA SER A 759 -7.91 2.89 47.81
C SER A 759 -9.23 2.42 48.46
N VAL A 760 -9.73 3.17 49.44
CA VAL A 760 -11.04 2.92 50.09
C VAL A 760 -12.19 3.18 49.12
N LEU A 761 -12.11 4.23 48.29
CA LEU A 761 -13.12 4.54 47.27
C LEU A 761 -13.22 3.43 46.21
N LEU A 762 -12.08 2.87 45.79
CA LEU A 762 -12.00 1.74 44.86
C LEU A 762 -12.64 0.46 45.44
N VAL A 763 -12.40 0.16 46.71
CA VAL A 763 -13.02 -0.99 47.39
C VAL A 763 -14.54 -0.82 47.53
N ILE A 764 -15.01 0.39 47.85
CA ILE A 764 -16.44 0.70 47.94
C ILE A 764 -17.11 0.58 46.56
N LEU A 765 -16.47 1.06 45.49
CA LEU A 765 -16.97 0.91 44.11
C LEU A 765 -17.06 -0.55 43.67
N VAL A 766 -16.10 -1.39 44.06
CA VAL A 766 -16.12 -2.84 43.80
C VAL A 766 -17.28 -3.54 44.53
N ILE A 767 -17.59 -3.13 45.78
CA ILE A 767 -18.71 -3.67 46.56
C ILE A 767 -20.06 -3.25 45.96
N ILE A 768 -20.18 -1.99 45.52
CA ILE A 768 -21.39 -1.46 44.86
C ILE A 768 -21.60 -2.13 43.49
N PHE A 769 -20.54 -2.39 42.74
CA PHE A 769 -20.62 -3.07 41.44
C PHE A 769 -20.98 -4.56 41.58
N ARG A 770 -20.52 -5.21 42.67
CA ARG A 770 -20.92 -6.59 42.99
C ARG A 770 -22.37 -6.72 43.47
N SER A 771 -22.90 -5.72 44.17
CA SER A 771 -24.29 -5.76 44.68
C SER A 771 -25.34 -5.40 43.61
N THR A 772 -24.94 -4.70 42.55
CA THR A 772 -25.83 -4.27 41.45
C THR A 772 -25.97 -5.30 40.31
N LEU A 773 -25.13 -6.35 40.26
CA LEU A 773 -25.12 -7.36 39.19
C LEU A 773 -25.78 -8.70 39.54
N ARG A 774 -26.58 -8.79 40.62
CA ARG A 774 -27.48 -9.94 40.82
C ARG A 774 -28.85 -9.64 40.17
N PRO A 775 -29.28 -10.37 39.13
CA PRO A 775 -30.64 -10.23 38.63
C PRO A 775 -31.65 -10.76 39.66
N ARG A 776 -32.66 -9.95 39.97
CA ARG A 776 -33.90 -10.32 40.67
C ARG A 776 -34.92 -10.82 39.64
N HIS A 777 -35.21 -12.11 39.64
CA HIS A 777 -36.44 -12.76 39.15
C HIS A 777 -36.35 -14.23 39.64
N ALA A 778 -37.37 -14.95 40.13
CA ALA A 778 -38.72 -14.70 40.66
C ALA A 778 -39.14 -16.03 41.36
N MET A 779 -40.03 -15.99 42.35
CA MET A 779 -40.65 -17.18 42.96
C MET A 779 -41.69 -17.86 42.03
N LEU A 780 -41.65 -19.21 41.97
CA LEU A 780 -42.63 -20.33 41.70
C LEU A 780 -44.11 -20.04 41.29
N PRO A 781 -44.93 -20.96 40.67
CA PRO A 781 -45.05 -22.46 40.83
C PRO A 781 -45.56 -23.25 39.54
N PRO A 782 -46.20 -24.47 39.57
CA PRO A 782 -46.08 -25.72 40.37
C PRO A 782 -45.76 -27.00 39.52
N LEU A 783 -45.57 -28.13 40.24
CA LEU A 783 -45.39 -29.52 39.76
C LEU A 783 -46.37 -30.02 38.68
N HIS A 784 -45.90 -30.60 37.57
CA HIS A 784 -45.84 -32.06 37.28
C HIS A 784 -45.45 -32.33 35.80
N ASP A 785 -44.62 -33.36 35.61
CA ASP A 785 -44.29 -34.16 34.40
C ASP A 785 -43.78 -33.50 33.08
N ILE A 786 -42.78 -34.20 32.50
CA ILE A 786 -42.09 -34.11 31.20
C ILE A 786 -40.90 -33.14 31.12
#